data_AF-A0A1B6L6B4-F1
#
_entry.id   AF-A0A1B6L6B4-F1
#
_cell.length_a   1.000
_cell.length_b   1.000
_cell.length_c   1.000
_cell.angle_alpha   90.00
_cell.angle_beta   90.00
_cell.angle_gamma   90.00
#
_symmetry.space_group_name_H-M   'P 1'
#
loop_
_entity.id
_entity.type
_entity.pdbx_description
1 polymer ?
#
loop_
_entity_poly.entity_id
_entity_poly.type
_entity_poly.pdbx_seq_one_letter_code
_entity_poly.pdbx_strand_id
1 'polypeptide(L)'
;MNKTGPSSVFSQYCMTVGFFCTVLYMYGFFPIKASTNIFSSRADLPASLHDVKFHTEKLYNGSVSKTVLMVIDGIRVDFVTKDNMPYSTGKVEGGEGCQLTARVSAPTVTLPRVKAIVTGTVSSYIDVMFNFGTKELTGDNIIRQAAQTKRLVFYGDDTWIKLLPRHFVRSEGTTSFFVNDYTEVDSNVTRHLDTELRRTDWDVMVLHYLGLDHIGHIEGPNSPLIKPKLREMDDVIARLHRYLQEQGGGVLVVCGDHGMKDQGSHGGVSTPEVLVPLVVLGLGCPAYYKDEVLQVDLAPTLSVLWGVAVPADNIGVAVASLLAHLTPAQRLYALLHNSQQLAANFLRNKGSTAHESYRKYEEARQRHLEWLIDSSSVSHHQVEALYQSSLLGMSRFLAEILANYDTWALFTAKAILFQVVCVLGLKLAGVPPPRPGLSLVLALAAVVGFGMATLCSLPPWPLPLWLCCVLLLSINTLLLYHQLSTLSSASVFKMQVAVSEWWDVLLPAGVVVHCLAQASSSLLEEEHQLWYWLWVTVGLLRLPQAPARWLCVLVVHRWLRALNQTGDRWAHLPDLSDWLTLPSHAPVLSALCAASLLCLCWCCAQVSSRRWLPTLLCAATALCVYQHKAAVHQVIPLTSTSSTGVNEACTCWLLLGLLLLLGRSLDTLLVCWMLGSSLLLRSHNTVLVPALYLFSQSIVRSPSPTHTTLHHWL
;
A
#
# COMPACT_ATOMS: atom_id res chain seq x y z
N MET A 1 -41.13 0.20 -29.49
CA MET A 1 -40.47 1.24 -28.67
C MET A 1 -40.88 1.03 -27.22
N ASN A 2 -40.06 0.32 -26.45
CA ASN A 2 -40.30 0.12 -25.01
C ASN A 2 -40.16 1.44 -24.28
N LYS A 3 -41.24 1.93 -23.66
CA LYS A 3 -41.19 3.06 -22.73
C LYS A 3 -40.27 2.65 -21.58
N THR A 4 -39.08 3.22 -21.52
CA THR A 4 -38.25 3.20 -20.31
C THR A 4 -39.07 3.87 -19.20
N GLY A 5 -39.54 3.07 -18.25
CA GLY A 5 -40.32 3.59 -17.13
C GLY A 5 -39.50 4.61 -16.32
N PRO A 6 -40.15 5.51 -15.56
CA PRO A 6 -39.46 6.47 -14.69
C PRO A 6 -38.49 5.82 -13.68
N SER A 7 -38.62 4.51 -13.40
CA SER A 7 -37.68 3.77 -12.57
C SER A 7 -36.30 3.55 -13.22
N SER A 8 -36.23 3.44 -14.57
CA SER A 8 -34.99 3.19 -15.32
C SER A 8 -34.13 4.45 -15.39
N VAL A 9 -34.74 5.61 -15.64
CA VAL A 9 -34.04 6.91 -15.68
C VAL A 9 -33.44 7.24 -14.32
N PHE A 10 -34.16 6.98 -13.24
CA PHE A 10 -33.67 7.18 -11.88
C PHE A 10 -32.50 6.25 -11.53
N SER A 11 -32.61 4.97 -11.88
CA SER A 11 -31.52 4.00 -11.64
C SER A 11 -30.26 4.43 -12.42
N GLN A 12 -30.42 4.90 -13.65
CA GLN A 12 -29.31 5.39 -14.47
C GLN A 12 -28.70 6.70 -13.96
N TYR A 13 -29.50 7.57 -13.33
CA TYR A 13 -29.01 8.74 -12.60
C TYR A 13 -28.15 8.33 -11.39
N CYS A 14 -28.64 7.44 -10.52
CA CYS A 14 -27.88 6.98 -9.35
C CYS A 14 -26.57 6.29 -9.75
N MET A 15 -26.58 5.47 -10.80
CA MET A 15 -25.37 4.82 -11.31
C MET A 15 -24.36 5.83 -11.86
N THR A 16 -24.82 6.80 -12.68
CA THR A 16 -23.94 7.81 -13.29
C THR A 16 -23.34 8.76 -12.24
N VAL A 17 -24.16 9.27 -11.32
CA VAL A 17 -23.70 10.19 -10.26
C VAL A 17 -22.86 9.44 -9.22
N GLY A 18 -23.21 8.20 -8.88
CA GLY A 18 -22.40 7.34 -8.01
C GLY A 18 -21.02 7.04 -8.60
N PHE A 19 -20.95 6.77 -9.91
CA PHE A 19 -19.69 6.60 -10.62
C PHE A 19 -18.85 7.89 -10.61
N PHE A 20 -19.43 9.04 -10.95
CA PHE A 20 -18.74 10.33 -10.87
C PHE A 20 -18.23 10.64 -9.47
N CYS A 21 -19.05 10.40 -8.44
CA CYS A 21 -18.66 10.57 -7.05
C CYS A 21 -17.45 9.69 -6.70
N THR A 22 -17.44 8.44 -7.16
CA THR A 22 -16.31 7.52 -6.96
C THR A 22 -15.06 8.08 -7.64
N VAL A 23 -15.15 8.54 -8.89
CA VAL A 23 -14.03 9.16 -9.61
C VAL A 23 -13.52 10.42 -8.90
N LEU A 24 -14.42 11.30 -8.45
CA LEU A 24 -14.06 12.53 -7.71
C LEU A 24 -13.41 12.21 -6.35
N TYR A 25 -13.91 11.20 -5.66
CA TYR A 25 -13.29 10.70 -4.43
C TYR A 25 -11.88 10.19 -4.72
N MET A 26 -11.71 9.35 -5.75
CA MET A 26 -10.39 8.83 -6.13
C MET A 26 -9.43 9.95 -6.54
N TYR A 27 -9.90 10.97 -7.27
CA TYR A 27 -9.11 12.16 -7.59
C TYR A 27 -8.65 12.89 -6.34
N GLY A 28 -9.54 13.10 -5.36
CA GLY A 28 -9.17 13.79 -4.13
C GLY A 28 -8.34 12.95 -3.16
N PHE A 29 -8.50 11.63 -3.21
CA PHE A 29 -7.79 10.67 -2.37
C PHE A 29 -6.38 10.36 -2.86
N PHE A 30 -6.17 10.37 -4.18
CA PHE A 30 -4.88 10.04 -4.78
C PHE A 30 -4.20 11.31 -5.31
N PRO A 31 -3.21 11.88 -4.58
CA PRO A 31 -2.45 13.00 -5.10
C PRO A 31 -1.65 12.55 -6.34
N ILE A 32 -2.08 13.00 -7.52
CA ILE A 32 -1.37 12.76 -8.79
C ILE A 32 -0.19 13.72 -8.84
N LYS A 33 1.02 13.17 -8.68
CA LYS A 33 2.26 13.94 -8.77
C LYS A 33 2.64 14.13 -10.22
N ALA A 34 2.77 15.37 -10.67
CA ALA A 34 3.48 15.66 -11.91
C ALA A 34 4.99 15.49 -11.64
N SER A 35 5.64 14.56 -12.33
CA SER A 35 7.11 14.51 -12.38
C SER A 35 7.60 15.87 -12.86
N THR A 36 8.50 16.52 -12.12
CA THR A 36 8.94 17.87 -12.48
C THR A 36 9.81 17.89 -13.74
N ASN A 37 10.24 16.73 -14.27
CA ASN A 37 11.21 16.60 -15.37
C ASN A 37 12.48 17.44 -15.17
N ILE A 38 12.77 17.82 -13.92
CA ILE A 38 14.00 18.51 -13.52
C ILE A 38 14.99 17.43 -13.10
N PHE A 39 16.23 17.56 -13.60
CA PHE A 39 17.32 16.67 -13.26
C PHE A 39 18.44 17.50 -12.67
N SER A 40 18.94 17.08 -11.52
CA SER A 40 20.17 17.61 -10.97
C SER A 40 21.36 17.05 -11.75
N SER A 41 22.47 17.75 -11.66
CA SER A 41 23.71 17.44 -12.31
C SER A 41 24.88 17.89 -11.43
N ARG A 42 26.07 17.42 -11.77
CA ARG A 42 27.30 17.85 -11.07
C ARG A 42 27.55 19.37 -11.21
N ALA A 43 26.99 20.03 -12.23
CA ALA A 43 27.08 21.48 -12.41
C ALA A 43 26.25 22.26 -11.39
N ASP A 44 25.28 21.62 -10.73
CA ASP A 44 24.44 22.24 -9.70
C ASP A 44 25.09 22.23 -8.31
N LEU A 45 26.28 21.61 -8.17
CA LEU A 45 27.04 21.67 -6.92
C LEU A 45 27.46 23.11 -6.61
N PRO A 46 27.41 23.57 -5.34
CA PRO A 46 27.79 24.92 -4.97
C PRO A 46 29.22 25.25 -5.40
N ALA A 47 29.36 26.17 -6.38
CA ALA A 47 30.66 26.65 -6.86
C ALA A 47 31.24 27.76 -5.95
N SER A 48 30.38 28.49 -5.25
CA SER A 48 30.77 29.52 -4.29
C SER A 48 29.70 29.71 -3.21
N LEU A 49 30.12 30.33 -2.10
CA LEU A 49 29.23 30.89 -1.09
C LEU A 49 29.55 32.38 -0.97
N HIS A 50 28.66 33.23 -1.50
CA HIS A 50 28.93 34.65 -1.74
C HIS A 50 30.21 34.82 -2.59
N ASP A 51 31.19 35.58 -2.08
CA ASP A 51 32.44 35.88 -2.78
C ASP A 51 33.52 34.79 -2.60
N VAL A 52 33.27 33.80 -1.72
CA VAL A 52 34.21 32.69 -1.46
C VAL A 52 33.97 31.56 -2.45
N LYS A 53 34.94 31.30 -3.33
CA LYS A 53 34.89 30.18 -4.29
C LYS A 53 35.30 28.87 -3.62
N PHE A 54 34.60 27.79 -3.95
CA PHE A 54 34.93 26.46 -3.47
C PHE A 54 35.82 25.70 -4.46
N HIS A 55 36.71 24.89 -3.92
CA HIS A 55 37.34 23.80 -4.66
C HIS A 55 36.45 22.56 -4.54
N THR A 56 35.35 22.52 -5.29
CA THR A 56 34.33 21.45 -5.25
C THR A 56 34.95 20.05 -5.35
N GLU A 57 35.94 19.87 -6.24
CA GLU A 57 36.65 18.60 -6.43
C GLU A 57 37.44 18.12 -5.20
N LYS A 58 37.72 18.98 -4.22
CA LYS A 58 38.35 18.57 -2.95
C LYS A 58 37.32 18.36 -1.83
N LEU A 59 36.22 19.13 -1.86
CA LEU A 59 35.19 19.10 -0.83
C LEU A 59 34.12 18.04 -1.08
N TYR A 60 33.95 17.59 -2.32
CA TYR A 60 32.85 16.71 -2.75
C TYR A 60 33.29 15.73 -3.86
N ASN A 61 34.28 14.89 -3.57
CA ASN A 61 34.84 13.91 -4.53
C ASN A 61 34.40 12.45 -4.30
N GLY A 62 33.42 12.22 -3.44
CA GLY A 62 33.01 10.89 -3.00
C GLY A 62 34.01 10.31 -2.02
N SER A 63 33.56 10.03 -0.80
CA SER A 63 34.42 9.49 0.24
C SER A 63 34.58 7.97 0.18
N VAL A 64 33.81 7.31 -0.69
CA VAL A 64 33.74 5.87 -0.81
C VAL A 64 34.03 5.44 -2.25
N SER A 65 35.01 4.55 -2.42
CA SER A 65 35.40 4.00 -3.73
C SER A 65 34.53 2.81 -4.14
N LYS A 66 34.18 1.92 -3.20
CA LYS A 66 33.29 0.78 -3.40
C LYS A 66 32.13 0.78 -2.42
N THR A 67 30.91 0.61 -2.91
CA THR A 67 29.71 0.47 -2.09
C THR A 67 28.94 -0.77 -2.48
N VAL A 68 28.47 -1.52 -1.47
CA VAL A 68 27.44 -2.53 -1.63
C VAL A 68 26.19 -2.03 -0.92
N LEU A 69 25.08 -1.89 -1.64
CA LEU A 69 23.75 -1.60 -1.10
C LEU A 69 22.94 -2.90 -1.14
N MET A 70 22.75 -3.53 0.01
CA MET A 70 21.99 -4.77 0.17
C MET A 70 20.62 -4.44 0.77
N VAL A 71 19.57 -4.67 0.00
CA VAL A 71 18.18 -4.57 0.45
C VAL A 71 17.68 -5.98 0.77
N ILE A 72 17.10 -6.17 1.95
CA ILE A 72 16.46 -7.43 2.35
C ILE A 72 14.95 -7.15 2.46
N ASP A 73 14.16 -7.73 1.57
CA ASP A 73 12.72 -7.50 1.53
C ASP A 73 12.04 -8.02 2.80
N GLY A 74 11.13 -7.23 3.37
CA GLY A 74 10.33 -7.61 4.54
C GLY A 74 11.08 -7.68 5.88
N ILE A 75 12.34 -7.22 5.96
CA ILE A 75 13.12 -7.28 7.21
C ILE A 75 12.64 -6.25 8.23
N ARG A 76 12.20 -6.76 9.39
CA ARG A 76 11.82 -5.92 10.54
C ARG A 76 13.04 -5.52 11.36
N VAL A 77 12.99 -4.33 11.98
CA VAL A 77 14.10 -3.86 12.84
C VAL A 77 14.36 -4.78 14.04
N ASP A 78 13.34 -5.42 14.60
CA ASP A 78 13.43 -6.32 15.76
C ASP A 78 14.02 -7.70 15.41
N PHE A 79 14.21 -8.01 14.13
CA PHE A 79 14.91 -9.21 13.70
C PHE A 79 16.43 -9.13 13.86
N VAL A 80 17.00 -7.92 13.84
CA VAL A 80 18.45 -7.70 13.92
C VAL A 80 18.92 -7.78 15.37
N THR A 81 19.14 -9.01 15.81
CA THR A 81 19.60 -9.35 17.17
C THR A 81 20.80 -10.29 17.10
N LYS A 82 21.54 -10.39 18.21
CA LYS A 82 22.71 -11.28 18.32
C LYS A 82 22.40 -12.76 18.07
N ASP A 83 21.17 -13.18 18.35
CA ASP A 83 20.76 -14.58 18.15
C ASP A 83 20.44 -14.90 16.68
N ASN A 84 19.95 -13.91 15.95
CA ASN A 84 19.52 -14.05 14.55
C ASN A 84 20.62 -13.66 13.57
N MET A 85 21.34 -12.57 13.83
CA MET A 85 22.36 -11.97 12.95
C MET A 85 23.66 -11.67 13.70
N PRO A 86 24.33 -12.69 14.26
CA PRO A 86 25.48 -12.53 15.16
C PRO A 86 26.67 -11.75 14.58
N TYR A 87 26.95 -11.87 13.28
CA TYR A 87 28.05 -11.15 12.63
C TYR A 87 27.74 -9.65 12.55
N SER A 88 26.59 -9.29 11.99
CA SER A 88 26.18 -7.89 11.83
C SER A 88 26.11 -7.18 13.18
N THR A 89 25.42 -7.77 14.15
CA THR A 89 25.33 -7.19 15.50
C THR A 89 26.68 -7.17 16.19
N GLY A 90 27.51 -8.22 16.02
CA GLY A 90 28.86 -8.26 16.60
C GLY A 90 29.77 -7.15 16.07
N LYS A 91 29.66 -6.80 14.78
CA LYS A 91 30.41 -5.68 14.18
C LYS A 91 29.93 -4.32 14.68
N VAL A 92 28.62 -4.16 14.87
CA VAL A 92 28.06 -2.93 15.46
C VAL A 92 28.46 -2.80 16.94
N GLU A 93 28.32 -3.86 17.74
CA GLU A 93 28.76 -3.89 19.15
C GLU A 93 30.27 -3.65 19.29
N GLY A 94 31.07 -4.13 18.34
CA GLY A 94 32.52 -3.95 18.29
C GLY A 94 32.98 -2.57 17.79
N GLY A 95 32.07 -1.67 17.41
CA GLY A 95 32.41 -0.34 16.90
C GLY A 95 32.98 -0.34 15.47
N GLU A 96 32.82 -1.44 14.73
CA GLU A 96 33.22 -1.56 13.31
C GLU A 96 32.08 -1.19 12.34
N GLY A 97 30.95 -0.72 12.87
CA GLY A 97 29.81 -0.22 12.12
C GLY A 97 28.72 0.33 13.04
N CYS A 98 27.60 0.73 12.44
CA CYS A 98 26.44 1.27 13.17
C CYS A 98 25.14 0.64 12.68
N GLN A 99 24.15 0.62 13.58
CA GLN A 99 22.78 0.23 13.30
C GLN A 99 21.85 1.37 13.67
N LEU A 100 21.10 1.87 12.69
CA LEU A 100 20.07 2.88 12.83
C LEU A 100 18.70 2.25 12.57
N THR A 101 17.64 2.92 13.03
CA THR A 101 16.27 2.54 12.67
C THR A 101 15.78 3.44 11.56
N ALA A 102 15.49 2.89 10.39
CA ALA A 102 14.89 3.65 9.30
C ALA A 102 13.37 3.49 9.34
N ARG A 103 12.65 4.62 9.35
CA ARG A 103 11.20 4.66 9.19
C ARG A 103 10.83 4.76 7.70
N VAL A 104 10.05 3.79 7.24
CA VAL A 104 9.48 3.76 5.89
C VAL A 104 8.06 4.34 5.92
N SER A 105 7.65 5.02 4.84
CA SER A 105 6.29 5.56 4.73
C SER A 105 5.34 4.53 4.10
N ALA A 106 4.03 4.65 4.31
CA ALA A 106 3.07 3.85 3.55
C ALA A 106 2.90 4.40 2.11
N PRO A 107 2.51 3.55 1.12
CA PRO A 107 2.38 2.10 1.23
C PRO A 107 3.73 1.41 1.40
N THR A 108 3.80 0.49 2.36
CA THR A 108 4.96 -0.37 2.63
C THR A 108 4.97 -1.55 1.67
N VAL A 109 5.13 -1.25 0.38
CA VAL A 109 5.17 -2.24 -0.72
C VAL A 109 6.46 -2.02 -1.51
N THR A 110 7.10 -3.10 -1.94
CA THR A 110 8.42 -3.14 -2.60
C THR A 110 8.65 -2.02 -3.62
N LEU A 111 7.81 -1.91 -4.67
CA LEU A 111 8.01 -0.90 -5.73
C LEU A 111 8.01 0.55 -5.21
N PRO A 112 6.99 1.01 -4.46
CA PRO A 112 7.02 2.32 -3.81
C PRO A 112 8.25 2.58 -2.94
N ARG A 113 8.75 1.54 -2.24
CA ARG A 113 9.89 1.66 -1.32
C ARG A 113 11.22 1.74 -2.06
N VAL A 114 11.44 0.90 -3.08
CA VAL A 114 12.59 1.01 -3.98
C VAL A 114 12.64 2.40 -4.62
N LYS A 115 11.49 2.92 -5.09
CA LYS A 115 11.40 4.30 -5.62
C LYS A 115 11.84 5.31 -4.56
N ALA A 116 11.35 5.21 -3.33
CA ALA A 116 11.70 6.14 -2.25
C ALA A 116 13.20 6.11 -1.90
N ILE A 117 13.82 4.93 -1.87
CA ILE A 117 15.27 4.76 -1.63
C ILE A 117 16.08 5.49 -2.70
N VAL A 118 15.70 5.37 -3.98
CA VAL A 118 16.52 5.92 -5.08
C VAL A 118 16.22 7.38 -5.40
N THR A 119 14.99 7.87 -5.16
CA THR A 119 14.62 9.27 -5.44
C THR A 119 14.77 10.18 -4.22
N GLY A 120 14.71 9.63 -3.01
CA GLY A 120 14.56 10.41 -1.78
C GLY A 120 13.20 11.09 -1.66
N THR A 121 12.16 10.52 -2.27
CA THR A 121 10.78 11.07 -2.22
C THR A 121 9.78 10.08 -1.65
N VAL A 122 8.72 10.59 -1.03
CA VAL A 122 7.64 9.73 -0.52
C VAL A 122 6.78 9.26 -1.70
N SER A 123 6.70 7.95 -1.91
CA SER A 123 5.78 7.35 -2.88
C SER A 123 4.34 7.37 -2.35
N SER A 124 3.34 7.54 -3.22
CA SER A 124 1.92 7.53 -2.83
C SER A 124 1.22 6.25 -3.29
N TYR A 125 0.03 5.94 -2.73
CA TYR A 125 -0.74 4.74 -3.11
C TYR A 125 -1.07 4.68 -4.61
N ILE A 126 -1.18 5.84 -5.28
CA ILE A 126 -1.41 5.86 -6.73
C ILE A 126 -0.21 5.32 -7.51
N ASP A 127 1.01 5.37 -6.95
CA ASP A 127 2.18 4.75 -7.57
C ASP A 127 2.00 3.23 -7.67
N VAL A 128 1.29 2.58 -6.75
CA VAL A 128 0.98 1.14 -6.85
C VAL A 128 0.02 0.87 -8.02
N MET A 129 -0.99 1.74 -8.20
CA MET A 129 -1.99 1.60 -9.28
C MET A 129 -1.41 1.93 -10.66
N PHE A 130 -0.69 3.05 -10.82
CA PHE A 130 -0.13 3.46 -12.11
C PHE A 130 1.08 2.65 -12.54
N ASN A 131 1.80 2.04 -11.59
CA ASN A 131 2.89 1.12 -11.87
C ASN A 131 2.44 -0.35 -11.81
N PHE A 132 1.14 -0.64 -11.90
CA PHE A 132 0.68 -1.98 -12.21
C PHE A 132 1.23 -2.37 -13.60
N GLY A 133 2.27 -3.21 -13.62
CA GLY A 133 3.08 -3.51 -14.82
C GLY A 133 4.46 -2.83 -14.89
N THR A 134 4.91 -2.15 -13.82
CA THR A 134 6.23 -1.49 -13.61
C THR A 134 6.73 -0.67 -14.80
N LYS A 135 6.39 0.63 -14.84
CA LYS A 135 6.91 1.56 -15.86
C LYS A 135 8.26 2.14 -15.44
N GLU A 136 9.09 2.47 -16.43
CA GLU A 136 10.37 3.15 -16.24
C GLU A 136 10.19 4.43 -15.41
N LEU A 137 11.07 4.61 -14.42
CA LEU A 137 11.12 5.81 -13.59
C LEU A 137 11.70 6.97 -14.42
N THR A 138 10.84 7.92 -14.77
CA THR A 138 11.23 9.07 -15.62
C THR A 138 11.94 10.18 -14.85
N GLY A 139 11.68 10.31 -13.55
CA GLY A 139 12.25 11.35 -12.69
C GLY A 139 13.72 11.14 -12.35
N ASP A 140 14.32 12.17 -11.75
CA ASP A 140 15.69 12.13 -11.26
C ASP A 140 15.86 11.17 -10.06
N ASN A 141 17.02 10.53 -9.95
CA ASN A 141 17.31 9.53 -8.91
C ASN A 141 18.83 9.30 -8.76
N ILE A 142 19.25 8.78 -7.60
CA ILE A 142 20.67 8.60 -7.26
C ILE A 142 21.38 7.59 -8.16
N ILE A 143 20.69 6.57 -8.66
CA ILE A 143 21.28 5.54 -9.53
C ILE A 143 21.62 6.15 -10.89
N ARG A 144 20.74 7.02 -11.41
CA ARG A 144 21.00 7.81 -12.62
C ARG A 144 22.17 8.77 -12.43
N GLN A 145 22.24 9.47 -11.29
CA GLN A 145 23.34 10.37 -10.98
C GLN A 145 24.67 9.60 -10.85
N ALA A 146 24.65 8.43 -10.21
CA ALA A 146 25.80 7.54 -10.12
C ALA A 146 26.26 7.02 -11.48
N ALA A 147 25.34 6.58 -12.35
CA ALA A 147 25.67 5.95 -13.63
C ALA A 147 26.45 6.86 -14.59
N GLN A 148 26.41 8.18 -14.36
CA GLN A 148 27.20 9.14 -15.14
C GLN A 148 28.70 9.06 -14.85
N THR A 149 29.09 8.61 -13.66
CA THR A 149 30.49 8.65 -13.19
C THR A 149 30.97 7.36 -12.54
N LYS A 150 30.08 6.39 -12.31
CA LYS A 150 30.30 5.14 -11.58
C LYS A 150 29.77 3.95 -12.38
N ARG A 151 30.42 2.80 -12.22
CA ARG A 151 30.02 1.52 -12.80
C ARG A 151 29.14 0.76 -11.80
N LEU A 152 27.85 0.64 -12.13
CA LEU A 152 26.86 -0.02 -11.26
C LEU A 152 26.54 -1.43 -11.72
N VAL A 153 26.43 -2.37 -10.79
CA VAL A 153 25.93 -3.74 -11.04
C VAL A 153 24.75 -4.06 -10.13
N PHE A 154 23.82 -4.90 -10.60
CA PHE A 154 22.59 -5.22 -9.85
C PHE A 154 22.18 -6.69 -9.91
N TYR A 155 21.79 -7.27 -8.78
CA TYR A 155 21.21 -8.61 -8.72
C TYR A 155 20.10 -8.67 -7.67
N GLY A 156 18.90 -9.12 -8.03
CA GLY A 156 17.77 -9.13 -7.08
C GLY A 156 16.41 -8.99 -7.74
N ASP A 157 15.42 -8.48 -7.00
CA ASP A 157 14.07 -8.23 -7.50
C ASP A 157 14.07 -7.43 -8.83
N ASP A 158 13.42 -7.98 -9.85
CA ASP A 158 13.37 -7.42 -11.21
C ASP A 158 12.70 -6.03 -11.31
N THR A 159 12.04 -5.57 -10.25
CA THR A 159 11.53 -4.20 -10.07
C THR A 159 12.61 -3.16 -10.32
N TRP A 160 13.85 -3.39 -9.88
CA TRP A 160 14.95 -2.44 -10.08
C TRP A 160 15.28 -2.24 -11.56
N ILE A 161 15.42 -3.33 -12.33
CA ILE A 161 15.77 -3.25 -13.76
C ILE A 161 14.60 -2.75 -14.63
N LYS A 162 13.36 -2.94 -14.17
CA LYS A 162 12.16 -2.37 -14.80
C LYS A 162 12.02 -0.87 -14.53
N LEU A 163 12.29 -0.42 -13.29
CA LEU A 163 12.26 1.00 -12.91
C LEU A 163 13.46 1.78 -13.48
N LEU A 164 14.64 1.18 -13.52
CA LEU A 164 15.91 1.85 -13.86
C LEU A 164 16.62 1.14 -15.03
N PRO A 165 15.97 0.96 -16.18
CA PRO A 165 16.56 0.25 -17.31
C PRO A 165 17.83 0.99 -17.79
N ARG A 166 18.84 0.24 -18.20
CA ARG A 166 20.11 0.73 -18.80
C ARG A 166 21.08 1.47 -17.86
N HIS A 167 20.85 1.47 -16.54
CA HIS A 167 21.76 2.11 -15.58
C HIS A 167 22.82 1.16 -15.00
N PHE A 168 22.64 -0.16 -15.17
CA PHE A 168 23.56 -1.19 -14.68
C PHE A 168 24.38 -1.77 -15.83
N VAL A 169 25.70 -1.86 -15.65
CA VAL A 169 26.61 -2.45 -16.66
C VAL A 169 26.49 -3.97 -16.74
N ARG A 170 26.07 -4.58 -15.63
CA ARG A 170 25.69 -5.99 -15.53
C ARG A 170 24.52 -6.08 -14.56
N SER A 171 23.50 -6.83 -14.93
CA SER A 171 22.39 -7.06 -14.04
C SER A 171 21.64 -8.35 -14.34
N GLU A 172 21.01 -8.90 -13.31
CA GLU A 172 20.01 -9.96 -13.46
C GLU A 172 18.86 -9.77 -12.46
N GLY A 173 17.63 -9.86 -12.97
CA GLY A 173 16.41 -9.72 -12.18
C GLY A 173 15.80 -11.07 -11.83
N THR A 174 15.22 -11.15 -10.64
CA THR A 174 14.44 -12.29 -10.14
C THR A 174 12.99 -11.85 -9.97
N THR A 175 12.05 -12.69 -10.40
CA THR A 175 10.63 -12.36 -10.35
C THR A 175 10.03 -12.65 -8.97
N SER A 176 9.39 -11.66 -8.35
CA SER A 176 8.74 -11.74 -7.04
C SER A 176 7.31 -12.34 -7.05
N PHE A 177 6.75 -12.66 -8.22
CA PHE A 177 5.36 -13.16 -8.31
C PHE A 177 5.14 -14.56 -7.70
N PHE A 178 6.20 -15.36 -7.52
CA PHE A 178 6.10 -16.71 -6.98
C PHE A 178 6.54 -16.74 -5.51
N VAL A 179 5.67 -16.25 -4.63
CA VAL A 179 5.95 -16.12 -3.18
C VAL A 179 6.40 -17.43 -2.54
N ASN A 180 5.93 -18.59 -3.01
CA ASN A 180 6.31 -19.91 -2.48
C ASN A 180 7.79 -20.26 -2.64
N ASP A 181 8.51 -19.57 -3.52
CA ASP A 181 9.95 -19.72 -3.64
C ASP A 181 10.66 -18.68 -2.76
N TYR A 182 11.14 -19.11 -1.59
CA TYR A 182 11.96 -18.30 -0.69
C TYR A 182 13.44 -18.73 -0.67
N THR A 183 13.86 -19.64 -1.56
CA THR A 183 15.23 -20.20 -1.57
C THR A 183 15.93 -19.95 -2.89
N GLU A 184 15.29 -20.29 -4.01
CA GLU A 184 15.85 -20.06 -5.34
C GLU A 184 15.90 -18.56 -5.64
N VAL A 185 14.93 -17.75 -5.19
CA VAL A 185 15.01 -16.28 -5.30
C VAL A 185 16.28 -15.69 -4.68
N ASP A 186 16.71 -16.15 -3.51
CA ASP A 186 17.93 -15.66 -2.83
C ASP A 186 19.20 -16.31 -3.41
N SER A 187 19.12 -17.59 -3.80
CA SER A 187 20.20 -18.28 -4.51
C SER A 187 20.52 -17.60 -5.84
N ASN A 188 19.49 -17.05 -6.49
CA ASN A 188 19.61 -16.34 -7.75
C ASN A 188 20.40 -15.04 -7.63
N VAL A 189 20.36 -14.40 -6.46
CA VAL A 189 21.22 -13.26 -6.13
C VAL A 189 22.61 -13.75 -5.73
N THR A 190 22.68 -14.68 -4.78
CA THR A 190 23.93 -15.14 -4.15
C THR A 190 24.92 -15.74 -5.14
N ARG A 191 24.46 -16.48 -6.16
CA ARG A 191 25.32 -17.15 -7.13
C ARG A 191 26.20 -16.19 -7.96
N HIS A 192 25.81 -14.92 -8.07
CA HIS A 192 26.60 -13.91 -8.79
C HIS A 192 27.77 -13.37 -7.98
N LEU A 193 27.73 -13.50 -6.66
CA LEU A 193 28.75 -12.95 -5.76
C LEU A 193 30.12 -13.58 -6.01
N ASP A 194 30.21 -14.87 -6.34
CA ASP A 194 31.49 -15.50 -6.67
C ASP A 194 32.20 -14.78 -7.82
N THR A 195 31.46 -14.46 -8.87
CA THR A 195 32.01 -13.81 -10.05
C THR A 195 32.30 -12.34 -9.77
N GLU A 196 31.36 -11.59 -9.20
CA GLU A 196 31.51 -10.15 -9.01
C GLU A 196 32.53 -9.77 -7.94
N LEU A 197 32.71 -10.58 -6.89
CA LEU A 197 33.73 -10.34 -5.87
C LEU A 197 35.16 -10.70 -6.37
N ARG A 198 35.30 -11.43 -7.49
CA ARG A 198 36.61 -11.58 -8.15
C ARG A 198 36.94 -10.43 -9.10
N ARG A 199 35.98 -9.54 -9.36
CA ARG A 199 36.13 -8.41 -10.30
C ARG A 199 36.37 -7.12 -9.53
N THR A 200 37.22 -6.28 -10.10
CA THR A 200 37.50 -4.94 -9.57
C THR A 200 36.77 -3.82 -10.33
N ASP A 201 36.07 -4.15 -11.42
CA ASP A 201 35.53 -3.22 -12.42
C ASP A 201 34.12 -2.68 -12.13
N TRP A 202 33.75 -2.55 -10.87
CA TRP A 202 32.48 -1.95 -10.43
C TRP A 202 32.72 -1.06 -9.22
N ASP A 203 31.93 0.01 -9.09
CA ASP A 203 32.00 0.97 -7.99
C ASP A 203 30.83 0.80 -7.01
N VAL A 204 29.64 0.45 -7.53
CA VAL A 204 28.44 0.25 -6.73
C VAL A 204 27.78 -1.06 -7.12
N MET A 205 27.53 -1.92 -6.13
CA MET A 205 26.76 -3.15 -6.27
C MET A 205 25.45 -3.00 -5.49
N VAL A 206 24.33 -3.23 -6.16
CA VAL A 206 23.01 -3.26 -5.53
C VAL A 206 22.50 -4.69 -5.50
N LEU A 207 22.13 -5.19 -4.32
CA LEU A 207 21.57 -6.51 -4.11
C LEU A 207 20.17 -6.37 -3.51
N HIS A 208 19.20 -7.15 -3.97
CA HIS A 208 17.85 -7.16 -3.38
C HIS A 208 17.35 -8.59 -3.18
N TYR A 209 17.34 -9.05 -1.94
CA TYR A 209 16.91 -10.40 -1.53
C TYR A 209 15.43 -10.42 -1.17
N LEU A 210 14.72 -11.50 -1.51
CA LEU A 210 13.26 -11.59 -1.42
C LEU A 210 12.77 -12.67 -0.44
N GLY A 211 13.60 -13.66 -0.15
CA GLY A 211 13.15 -14.88 0.53
C GLY A 211 12.60 -14.65 1.94
N LEU A 212 13.04 -13.59 2.63
CA LEU A 212 12.53 -13.25 3.97
C LEU A 212 11.08 -12.75 3.92
N ASP A 213 10.75 -11.83 3.02
CA ASP A 213 9.38 -11.37 2.78
C ASP A 213 8.46 -12.53 2.39
N HIS A 214 8.94 -13.39 1.48
CA HIS A 214 8.21 -14.57 1.03
C HIS A 214 7.85 -15.52 2.18
N ILE A 215 8.80 -15.82 3.09
CA ILE A 215 8.51 -16.59 4.32
C ILE A 215 7.47 -15.85 5.18
N GLY A 216 7.61 -14.53 5.32
CA GLY A 216 6.67 -13.69 6.05
C GLY A 216 5.23 -13.81 5.54
N HIS A 217 5.00 -13.84 4.22
CA HIS A 217 3.65 -14.01 3.65
C HIS A 217 3.05 -15.41 3.85
N ILE A 218 3.88 -16.44 3.75
CA ILE A 218 3.44 -17.85 3.75
C ILE A 218 3.21 -18.33 5.17
N GLU A 219 4.18 -18.12 6.06
CA GLU A 219 4.20 -18.68 7.41
C GLU A 219 4.15 -17.63 8.52
N GLY A 220 4.36 -16.35 8.20
CA GLY A 220 4.39 -15.27 9.17
C GLY A 220 5.79 -15.01 9.76
N PRO A 221 6.00 -13.84 10.38
CA PRO A 221 7.30 -13.42 10.93
C PRO A 221 7.75 -14.20 12.17
N ASN A 222 6.88 -15.04 12.74
CA ASN A 222 7.22 -15.90 13.89
C ASN A 222 7.53 -17.35 13.47
N SER A 223 7.60 -17.63 12.17
CA SER A 223 7.92 -18.96 11.64
C SER A 223 9.31 -19.44 12.10
N PRO A 224 9.49 -20.75 12.35
CA PRO A 224 10.82 -21.32 12.60
C PRO A 224 11.79 -21.15 11.42
N LEU A 225 11.31 -20.81 10.21
CA LEU A 225 12.14 -20.54 9.02
C LEU A 225 12.78 -19.15 9.03
N ILE A 226 12.26 -18.20 9.82
CA ILE A 226 12.77 -16.82 9.88
C ILE A 226 14.21 -16.80 10.40
N LYS A 227 14.50 -17.51 11.48
CA LYS A 227 15.85 -17.52 12.07
C LYS A 227 16.93 -18.09 11.13
N PRO A 228 16.74 -19.27 10.51
CA PRO A 228 17.65 -19.76 9.46
C PRO A 228 17.83 -18.76 8.31
N LYS A 229 16.76 -18.12 7.84
CA LYS A 229 16.82 -17.13 6.76
C LYS A 229 17.62 -15.87 7.17
N LEU A 230 17.44 -15.37 8.39
CA LEU A 230 18.23 -14.25 8.90
C LEU A 230 19.72 -14.61 9.03
N ARG A 231 20.04 -15.85 9.40
CA ARG A 231 21.43 -16.33 9.40
C ARG A 231 22.04 -16.41 8.01
N GLU A 232 21.27 -16.85 7.02
CA GLU A 232 21.70 -16.82 5.62
C GLU A 232 22.06 -15.39 5.19
N MET A 233 21.20 -14.40 5.49
CA MET A 233 21.48 -13.00 5.19
C MET A 233 22.71 -12.47 5.94
N ASP A 234 22.88 -12.86 7.21
CA ASP A 234 24.04 -12.48 8.01
C ASP A 234 25.35 -13.08 7.49
N ASP A 235 25.33 -14.31 6.97
CA ASP A 235 26.47 -14.96 6.32
C ASP A 235 26.85 -14.25 5.00
N VAL A 236 25.86 -13.82 4.21
CA VAL A 236 26.07 -12.99 3.01
C VAL A 236 26.69 -11.64 3.38
N ILE A 237 26.16 -10.97 4.41
CA ILE A 237 26.72 -9.72 4.93
C ILE A 237 28.18 -9.92 5.37
N ALA A 238 28.47 -11.03 6.07
CA ALA A 238 29.82 -11.35 6.50
C ALA A 238 30.79 -11.52 5.33
N ARG A 239 30.36 -12.23 4.29
CA ARG A 239 31.12 -12.44 3.06
C ARG A 239 31.42 -11.11 2.35
N LEU A 240 30.41 -10.28 2.15
CA LEU A 240 30.56 -8.98 1.47
C LEU A 240 31.44 -8.02 2.27
N HIS A 241 31.24 -7.95 3.59
CA HIS A 241 32.03 -7.08 4.44
C HIS A 241 33.52 -7.48 4.44
N ARG A 242 33.84 -8.77 4.60
CA ARG A 242 35.24 -9.25 4.55
C ARG A 242 35.91 -8.91 3.22
N TYR A 243 35.21 -9.13 2.10
CA TYR A 243 35.72 -8.76 0.79
C TYR A 243 36.06 -7.26 0.70
N LEU A 244 35.18 -6.37 1.16
CA LEU A 244 35.44 -4.93 1.12
C LEU A 244 36.67 -4.55 1.97
N GLN A 245 36.86 -5.20 3.12
CA GLN A 245 38.06 -5.01 3.95
C GLN A 245 39.33 -5.49 3.23
N GLU A 246 39.29 -6.66 2.58
CA GLU A 246 40.41 -7.21 1.81
C GLU A 246 40.81 -6.33 0.62
N GLN A 247 39.85 -5.62 0.01
CA GLN A 247 40.12 -4.66 -1.09
C GLN A 247 40.70 -3.32 -0.60
N GLY A 248 41.02 -3.18 0.68
CA GLY A 248 41.57 -1.95 1.26
C GLY A 248 40.52 -0.91 1.62
N GLY A 249 39.25 -1.32 1.74
CA GLY A 249 38.15 -0.48 2.22
C GLY A 249 36.94 -0.44 1.28
N GLY A 250 35.82 0.04 1.81
CA GLY A 250 34.54 0.13 1.14
C GLY A 250 33.40 0.14 2.16
N VAL A 251 32.18 0.35 1.69
CA VAL A 251 31.01 0.47 2.56
C VAL A 251 29.96 -0.55 2.19
N LEU A 252 29.47 -1.28 3.19
CA LEU A 252 28.29 -2.13 3.08
C LEU A 252 27.13 -1.46 3.80
N VAL A 253 26.10 -1.10 3.04
CA VAL A 253 24.83 -0.56 3.53
C VAL A 253 23.78 -1.66 3.41
N VAL A 254 23.22 -2.10 4.53
CA VAL A 254 22.14 -3.08 4.60
C VAL A 254 20.88 -2.40 5.09
N CYS A 255 19.78 -2.50 4.36
CA CYS A 255 18.50 -1.96 4.79
C CYS A 255 17.31 -2.83 4.38
N GLY A 256 16.15 -2.56 4.96
CA GLY A 256 14.87 -3.06 4.47
C GLY A 256 14.19 -2.04 3.55
N ASP A 257 13.39 -2.54 2.61
CA ASP A 257 12.44 -1.73 1.86
C ASP A 257 11.15 -1.49 2.69
N HIS A 258 10.67 -2.52 3.38
CA HIS A 258 9.65 -2.51 4.44
C HIS A 258 9.84 -3.66 5.43
N GLY A 259 9.03 -3.67 6.50
CA GLY A 259 8.88 -4.82 7.39
C GLY A 259 7.60 -5.61 7.12
N MET A 260 7.10 -6.34 8.13
CA MET A 260 5.98 -7.28 7.98
C MET A 260 5.11 -7.32 9.24
N LYS A 261 3.77 -7.32 9.08
CA LYS A 261 2.84 -7.54 10.20
C LYS A 261 2.97 -8.94 10.77
N ASP A 262 2.56 -9.11 12.03
CA ASP A 262 2.55 -10.43 12.69
C ASP A 262 1.68 -11.47 11.97
N GLN A 263 0.68 -11.03 11.20
CA GLN A 263 -0.19 -11.91 10.40
C GLN A 263 0.44 -12.34 9.05
N GLY A 264 1.63 -11.84 8.71
CA GLY A 264 2.27 -12.11 7.43
C GLY A 264 1.65 -11.35 6.26
N SER A 265 1.41 -10.05 6.45
CA SER A 265 1.03 -9.12 5.38
C SER A 265 1.71 -7.76 5.59
N HIS A 266 1.76 -6.93 4.56
CA HIS A 266 2.31 -5.58 4.63
C HIS A 266 1.54 -4.63 3.69
N GLY A 267 1.93 -3.36 3.62
CA GLY A 267 1.29 -2.29 2.84
C GLY A 267 0.68 -1.17 3.68
N GLY A 268 0.59 -1.36 5.00
CA GLY A 268 0.03 -0.43 5.97
C GLY A 268 1.08 0.42 6.72
N VAL A 269 0.70 0.84 7.93
CA VAL A 269 1.45 1.79 8.79
C VAL A 269 1.81 1.23 10.15
N SER A 270 1.61 -0.07 10.40
CA SER A 270 1.90 -0.65 11.71
C SER A 270 3.40 -0.61 12.02
N THR A 271 3.75 -0.54 13.29
CA THR A 271 5.16 -0.42 13.72
C THR A 271 6.08 -1.49 13.12
N PRO A 272 5.70 -2.79 13.09
CA PRO A 272 6.50 -3.83 12.44
C PRO A 272 6.67 -3.65 10.93
N GLU A 273 5.73 -3.00 10.23
CA GLU A 273 5.85 -2.74 8.80
C GLU A 273 6.75 -1.53 8.50
N VAL A 274 6.69 -0.50 9.36
CA VAL A 274 7.31 0.80 9.07
C VAL A 274 8.72 0.95 9.61
N LEU A 275 9.14 0.12 10.57
CA LEU A 275 10.49 0.19 11.15
C LEU A 275 11.39 -0.91 10.60
N VAL A 276 12.36 -0.51 9.80
CA VAL A 276 13.36 -1.39 9.19
C VAL A 276 14.75 -1.06 9.71
N PRO A 277 15.68 -2.05 9.76
CA PRO A 277 17.05 -1.79 10.13
C PRO A 277 17.78 -1.02 9.03
N LEU A 278 18.76 -0.20 9.43
CA LEU A 278 19.80 0.34 8.57
C LEU A 278 21.15 0.03 9.21
N VAL A 279 21.80 -1.03 8.75
CA VAL A 279 23.12 -1.46 9.23
C VAL A 279 24.19 -0.98 8.24
N VAL A 280 25.19 -0.28 8.72
CA VAL A 280 26.26 0.27 7.89
C VAL A 280 27.62 -0.18 8.44
N LEU A 281 28.38 -0.91 7.63
CA LEU A 281 29.70 -1.43 7.97
C LEU A 281 30.77 -0.81 7.06
N GLY A 282 31.98 -0.62 7.59
CA GLY A 282 33.10 -0.02 6.84
C GLY A 282 33.10 1.52 6.82
N LEU A 283 32.16 2.16 7.53
CA LEU A 283 32.17 3.59 7.85
C LEU A 283 32.47 3.78 9.34
N GLY A 284 33.30 4.78 9.68
CA GLY A 284 33.56 5.18 11.06
C GLY A 284 32.41 5.96 11.67
N CYS A 285 31.24 5.32 11.81
CA CYS A 285 30.06 5.89 12.47
C CYS A 285 30.00 5.48 13.95
N PRO A 286 29.63 6.38 14.87
CA PRO A 286 29.46 6.03 16.29
C PRO A 286 28.29 5.06 16.46
N ALA A 287 28.50 3.96 17.19
CA ALA A 287 27.48 2.95 17.45
C ALA A 287 26.36 3.53 18.34
N TYR A 288 25.18 3.83 17.79
CA TYR A 288 24.02 4.20 18.60
C TYR A 288 22.70 3.64 18.07
N TYR A 289 22.09 2.80 18.89
CA TYR A 289 20.82 2.09 18.73
C TYR A 289 19.57 3.01 18.83
N LYS A 290 19.70 4.34 18.67
CA LYS A 290 18.67 5.32 19.08
C LYS A 290 18.27 6.38 18.07
N ASP A 291 19.01 6.56 16.98
CA ASP A 291 18.64 7.55 15.99
C ASP A 291 17.69 6.93 14.97
N GLU A 292 16.48 7.48 14.91
CA GLU A 292 15.49 7.18 13.88
C GLU A 292 15.72 8.11 12.68
N VAL A 293 15.93 7.54 11.51
CA VAL A 293 16.07 8.26 10.23
C VAL A 293 14.91 7.92 9.31
N LEU A 294 14.66 8.72 8.27
CA LEU A 294 13.66 8.36 7.26
C LEU A 294 14.32 7.57 6.13
N GLN A 295 13.61 6.62 5.52
CA GLN A 295 14.15 5.86 4.38
C GLN A 295 14.58 6.76 3.22
N VAL A 296 13.90 7.90 3.02
CA VAL A 296 14.23 8.89 1.99
C VAL A 296 15.58 9.58 2.23
N ASP A 297 16.10 9.55 3.46
CA ASP A 297 17.39 10.15 3.84
C ASP A 297 18.58 9.38 3.27
N LEU A 298 18.37 8.13 2.82
CA LEU A 298 19.40 7.34 2.13
C LEU A 298 19.86 8.00 0.83
N ALA A 299 18.94 8.56 0.04
CA ALA A 299 19.27 9.17 -1.24
C ALA A 299 20.32 10.30 -1.13
N PRO A 300 20.09 11.37 -0.34
CA PRO A 300 21.09 12.44 -0.20
C PRO A 300 22.34 11.96 0.51
N THR A 301 22.25 11.00 1.44
CA THR A 301 23.43 10.43 2.11
C THR A 301 24.33 9.69 1.12
N LEU A 302 23.76 8.82 0.28
CA LEU A 302 24.50 8.11 -0.76
C LEU A 302 25.04 9.06 -1.83
N SER A 303 24.32 10.13 -2.18
CA SER A 303 24.84 11.17 -3.07
C SER A 303 26.14 11.79 -2.54
N VAL A 304 26.21 12.07 -1.24
CA VAL A 304 27.43 12.59 -0.59
C VAL A 304 28.55 11.56 -0.60
N LEU A 305 28.25 10.31 -0.22
CA LEU A 305 29.24 9.23 -0.18
C LEU A 305 29.84 8.92 -1.55
N TRP A 306 29.02 8.97 -2.61
CA TRP A 306 29.44 8.70 -4.00
C TRP A 306 30.00 9.91 -4.74
N GLY A 307 29.82 11.13 -4.21
CA GLY A 307 30.27 12.36 -4.84
C GLY A 307 29.45 12.75 -6.06
N VAL A 308 28.14 12.49 -6.02
CA VAL A 308 27.19 12.80 -7.10
C VAL A 308 26.12 13.78 -6.64
N ALA A 309 25.39 14.37 -7.58
CA ALA A 309 24.35 15.33 -7.25
C ALA A 309 23.23 14.68 -6.42
N VAL A 310 22.59 15.47 -5.56
CA VAL A 310 21.39 15.04 -4.84
C VAL A 310 20.22 15.17 -5.82
N PRO A 311 19.34 14.17 -5.98
CA PRO A 311 18.26 14.21 -6.95
C PRO A 311 17.38 15.46 -6.79
N ALA A 312 16.93 16.05 -7.91
CA ALA A 312 16.27 17.35 -7.90
C ALA A 312 15.03 17.45 -7.00
N ASP A 313 14.24 16.38 -6.95
CA ASP A 313 12.99 16.30 -6.19
C ASP A 313 13.16 15.65 -4.81
N ASN A 314 14.38 15.28 -4.42
CA ASN A 314 14.69 14.73 -3.09
C ASN A 314 14.10 15.62 -1.99
N ILE A 315 13.52 14.97 -0.98
CA ILE A 315 13.06 15.60 0.26
C ILE A 315 13.84 15.12 1.49
N GLY A 316 14.70 14.11 1.34
CA GLY A 316 15.49 13.55 2.42
C GLY A 316 16.59 14.50 2.90
N VAL A 317 17.07 14.21 4.11
CA VAL A 317 18.14 14.93 4.81
C VAL A 317 19.34 14.00 4.94
N ALA A 318 20.54 14.47 4.60
CA ALA A 318 21.76 13.67 4.74
C ALA A 318 22.00 13.26 6.21
N VAL A 319 22.23 11.97 6.45
CA VAL A 319 22.34 11.40 7.80
C VAL A 319 23.70 11.72 8.41
N ALA A 320 23.70 12.59 9.42
CA ALA A 320 24.92 13.14 10.03
C ALA A 320 25.87 12.06 10.60
N SER A 321 25.32 11.03 11.24
CA SER A 321 26.11 9.94 11.83
C SER A 321 26.87 9.13 10.79
N LEU A 322 26.34 9.02 9.56
CA LEU A 322 26.98 8.33 8.43
C LEU A 322 28.02 9.19 7.70
N LEU A 323 28.12 10.47 8.04
CA LEU A 323 29.09 11.42 7.48
C LEU A 323 30.19 11.81 8.50
N ALA A 324 30.24 11.15 9.66
CA ALA A 324 31.13 11.51 10.76
C ALA A 324 32.63 11.40 10.40
N HIS A 325 32.99 10.50 9.47
CA HIS A 325 34.36 10.32 8.97
C HIS A 325 34.86 11.48 8.10
N LEU A 326 33.96 12.32 7.59
CA LEU A 326 34.32 13.49 6.79
C LEU A 326 34.90 14.61 7.66
N THR A 327 35.78 15.41 7.08
CA THR A 327 36.27 16.63 7.74
C THR A 327 35.13 17.64 7.94
N PRO A 328 35.22 18.56 8.93
CA PRO A 328 34.21 19.60 9.13
C PRO A 328 33.89 20.40 7.86
N ALA A 329 34.90 20.74 7.05
CA ALA A 329 34.72 21.44 5.79
C ALA A 329 33.88 20.63 4.77
N GLN A 330 34.14 19.34 4.65
CA GLN A 330 33.39 18.44 3.76
C GLN A 330 31.94 18.25 4.26
N ARG A 331 31.73 18.10 5.57
CA ARG A 331 30.38 18.00 6.16
C ARG A 331 29.56 19.26 5.93
N LEU A 332 30.14 20.43 6.19
CA LEU A 332 29.47 21.71 5.94
C LEU A 332 29.16 21.92 4.46
N TYR A 333 30.06 21.54 3.56
CA TYR A 333 29.80 21.58 2.12
C TYR A 333 28.66 20.63 1.71
N ALA A 334 28.66 19.39 2.21
CA ALA A 334 27.61 18.42 1.94
C ALA A 334 26.24 18.89 2.44
N LEU A 335 26.19 19.47 3.65
CA LEU A 335 24.98 20.06 4.21
C LEU A 335 24.54 21.28 3.40
N LEU A 336 25.45 22.15 2.96
CA LEU A 336 25.12 23.27 2.08
C LEU A 336 24.48 22.80 0.77
N HIS A 337 25.07 21.79 0.12
CA HIS A 337 24.57 21.22 -1.13
C HIS A 337 23.16 20.62 -0.97
N ASN A 338 22.97 19.74 0.02
CA ASN A 338 21.65 19.18 0.32
C ASN A 338 20.63 20.29 0.66
N SER A 339 21.04 21.31 1.42
CA SER A 339 20.17 22.44 1.80
C SER A 339 19.78 23.29 0.60
N GLN A 340 20.70 23.54 -0.33
CA GLN A 340 20.43 24.28 -1.57
C GLN A 340 19.44 23.54 -2.47
N GLN A 341 19.65 22.23 -2.68
CA GLN A 341 18.72 21.40 -3.44
C GLN A 341 17.33 21.41 -2.79
N LEU A 342 17.26 21.20 -1.47
CA LEU A 342 16.00 21.14 -0.74
C LEU A 342 15.29 22.49 -0.69
N ALA A 343 16.02 23.60 -0.54
CA ALA A 343 15.47 24.95 -0.58
C ALA A 343 14.88 25.29 -1.96
N ALA A 344 15.56 24.89 -3.04
CA ALA A 344 15.02 25.02 -4.40
C ALA A 344 13.72 24.21 -4.56
N ASN A 345 13.71 22.96 -4.06
CA ASN A 345 12.51 22.11 -4.07
C ASN A 345 11.35 22.71 -3.24
N PHE A 346 11.67 23.22 -2.06
CA PHE A 346 10.74 23.90 -1.14
C PHE A 346 10.06 25.10 -1.82
N LEU A 347 10.83 26.00 -2.45
CA LEU A 347 10.28 27.16 -3.15
C LEU A 347 9.43 26.76 -4.38
N ARG A 348 9.85 25.72 -5.14
CA ARG A 348 9.05 25.19 -6.26
C ARG A 348 7.68 24.67 -5.79
N ASN A 349 7.61 24.12 -4.58
CA ASN A 349 6.40 23.56 -3.99
C ASN A 349 5.68 24.54 -3.05
N LYS A 350 5.61 25.83 -3.43
CA LYS A 350 4.88 26.89 -2.72
C LYS A 350 5.42 27.24 -1.32
N GLY A 351 6.63 26.82 -0.99
CA GLY A 351 7.34 27.31 0.18
C GLY A 351 7.62 28.82 0.06
N SER A 352 7.64 29.51 1.19
CA SER A 352 7.89 30.96 1.25
C SER A 352 9.26 31.25 1.87
N THR A 353 9.97 32.25 1.36
CA THR A 353 11.21 32.75 1.97
C THR A 353 11.00 33.33 3.37
N ALA A 354 9.75 33.67 3.72
CA ALA A 354 9.39 34.09 5.07
C ALA A 354 9.23 32.91 6.05
N HIS A 355 9.21 31.66 5.58
CA HIS A 355 9.08 30.47 6.42
C HIS A 355 10.30 30.30 7.32
N GLU A 356 10.09 29.88 8.57
CA GLU A 356 11.14 29.76 9.58
C GLU A 356 12.30 28.88 9.11
N SER A 357 11.99 27.72 8.51
CA SER A 357 13.01 26.80 8.01
C SER A 357 13.87 27.41 6.88
N TYR A 358 13.27 28.23 6.01
CA TYR A 358 14.01 28.94 4.96
C TYR A 358 14.90 30.04 5.55
N ARG A 359 14.42 30.77 6.56
CA ARG A 359 15.24 31.77 7.29
C ARG A 359 16.43 31.12 7.98
N LYS A 360 16.24 29.95 8.60
CA LYS A 360 17.33 29.16 9.19
C LYS A 360 18.35 28.70 8.15
N TYR A 361 17.92 28.40 6.92
CA TYR A 361 18.83 28.09 5.81
C TYR A 361 19.70 29.29 5.44
N GLU A 362 19.13 30.48 5.29
CA GLU A 362 19.90 31.70 5.00
C GLU A 362 20.82 32.09 6.17
N GLU A 363 20.36 31.91 7.42
CA GLU A 363 21.21 32.09 8.60
C GLU A 363 22.38 31.08 8.59
N ALA A 364 22.14 29.80 8.31
CA ALA A 364 23.17 28.79 8.21
C ALA A 364 24.22 29.16 7.16
N ARG A 365 23.81 29.67 5.99
CA ARG A 365 24.71 30.17 4.95
C ARG A 365 25.57 31.34 5.42
N GLN A 366 24.98 32.28 6.15
CA GLN A 366 25.71 33.42 6.70
C GLN A 366 26.75 32.96 7.74
N ARG A 367 26.37 32.07 8.66
CA ARG A 367 27.30 31.50 9.67
C ARG A 367 28.39 30.63 9.04
N HIS A 368 28.07 29.92 7.96
CA HIS A 368 29.04 29.16 7.19
C HIS A 368 30.05 30.10 6.52
N LEU A 369 29.60 31.24 5.98
CA LEU A 369 30.52 32.27 5.45
C LEU A 369 31.44 32.82 6.55
N GLU A 370 30.91 33.15 7.73
CA GLU A 370 31.71 33.58 8.89
C GLU A 370 32.77 32.53 9.26
N TRP A 371 32.39 31.26 9.29
CA TRP A 371 33.30 30.14 9.56
C TRP A 371 34.39 29.96 8.48
N LEU A 372 34.07 30.21 7.20
CA LEU A 372 35.05 30.15 6.11
C LEU A 372 36.06 31.29 6.16
N ILE A 373 35.65 32.47 6.65
CA ILE A 373 36.53 33.64 6.82
C ILE A 373 37.40 33.48 8.07
N ASP A 374 36.80 33.11 9.19
CA ASP A 374 37.47 32.88 10.47
C ASP A 374 36.83 31.72 11.23
N SER A 375 37.45 30.54 11.13
CA SER A 375 36.98 29.32 11.78
C SER A 375 37.05 29.36 13.32
N SER A 376 37.69 30.37 13.92
CA SER A 376 37.73 30.56 15.38
C SER A 376 36.53 31.35 15.91
N SER A 377 35.90 32.15 15.04
CA SER A 377 34.78 33.02 15.40
C SER A 377 33.44 32.28 15.60
N VAL A 378 33.24 31.18 14.86
CA VAL A 378 32.01 30.39 14.86
C VAL A 378 32.36 28.91 14.97
N SER A 379 31.62 28.15 15.76
CA SER A 379 31.82 26.70 15.84
C SER A 379 31.15 26.01 14.65
N HIS A 380 31.88 25.11 13.98
CA HIS A 380 31.32 24.30 12.90
C HIS A 380 30.08 23.50 13.34
N HIS A 381 30.02 23.04 14.59
CA HIS A 381 28.85 22.35 15.14
C HIS A 381 27.58 23.23 15.17
N GLN A 382 27.74 24.54 15.40
CA GLN A 382 26.60 25.48 15.37
C GLN A 382 26.07 25.62 13.93
N VAL A 383 26.98 25.67 12.95
CA VAL A 383 26.61 25.76 11.53
C VAL A 383 25.95 24.45 11.06
N GLU A 384 26.51 23.29 11.42
CA GLU A 384 25.92 21.97 11.13
C GLU A 384 24.50 21.86 11.71
N ALA A 385 24.29 22.28 12.96
CA ALA A 385 22.98 22.25 13.61
C ALA A 385 21.94 23.17 12.93
N LEU A 386 22.36 24.35 12.46
CA LEU A 386 21.47 25.27 11.73
C LEU A 386 21.04 24.67 10.38
N TYR A 387 21.98 24.10 9.60
CA TYR A 387 21.64 23.41 8.35
C TYR A 387 20.71 22.23 8.60
N GLN A 388 21.00 21.37 9.57
CA GLN A 388 20.14 20.23 9.91
C GLN A 388 18.74 20.66 10.33
N SER A 389 18.62 21.68 11.19
CA SER A 389 17.31 22.21 11.62
C SER A 389 16.51 22.75 10.44
N SER A 390 17.17 23.46 9.52
CA SER A 390 16.53 23.96 8.31
C SER A 390 16.08 22.82 7.38
N LEU A 391 16.95 21.87 7.11
CA LEU A 391 16.70 20.70 6.28
C LEU A 391 15.49 19.91 6.80
N LEU A 392 15.47 19.58 8.10
CA LEU A 392 14.37 18.87 8.74
C LEU A 392 13.04 19.64 8.61
N GLY A 393 13.05 20.96 8.80
CA GLY A 393 11.85 21.78 8.66
C GLY A 393 11.30 21.85 7.24
N MET A 394 12.17 22.03 6.24
CA MET A 394 11.77 22.04 4.82
C MET A 394 11.32 20.65 4.35
N SER A 395 12.00 19.59 4.80
CA SER A 395 11.64 18.19 4.51
C SER A 395 10.25 17.85 5.02
N ARG A 396 9.92 18.20 6.27
CA ARG A 396 8.58 18.01 6.85
C ARG A 396 7.49 18.74 6.08
N PHE A 397 7.73 20.01 5.75
CA PHE A 397 6.79 20.80 4.94
C PHE A 397 6.53 20.15 3.58
N LEU A 398 7.58 19.69 2.89
CA LEU A 398 7.45 19.00 1.61
C LEU A 398 6.75 17.66 1.76
N ALA A 399 7.04 16.89 2.80
CA ALA A 399 6.37 15.63 3.09
C ALA A 399 4.86 15.82 3.31
N GLU A 400 4.47 16.85 4.06
CA GLU A 400 3.06 17.21 4.28
C GLU A 400 2.35 17.59 2.96
N ILE A 401 2.97 18.44 2.14
CA ILE A 401 2.40 18.82 0.83
C ILE A 401 2.28 17.62 -0.11
N LEU A 402 3.30 16.75 -0.14
CA LEU A 402 3.33 15.57 -1.01
C LEU A 402 2.38 14.45 -0.55
N ALA A 403 1.90 14.51 0.70
CA ALA A 403 0.91 13.61 1.28
C ALA A 403 -0.50 14.20 1.34
N ASN A 404 -0.68 15.49 1.02
CA ASN A 404 -1.96 16.16 1.17
C ASN A 404 -3.01 15.67 0.16
N TYR A 405 -4.12 15.18 0.70
CA TYR A 405 -5.34 14.90 -0.03
C TYR A 405 -6.03 16.21 -0.45
N ASP A 406 -6.76 16.18 -1.57
CA ASP A 406 -7.69 17.27 -1.88
C ASP A 406 -8.94 17.09 -1.01
N THR A 407 -8.87 17.66 0.20
CA THR A 407 -9.93 17.56 1.21
C THR A 407 -11.24 18.16 0.73
N TRP A 408 -11.21 19.15 -0.15
CA TRP A 408 -12.41 19.74 -0.76
C TRP A 408 -13.06 18.78 -1.75
N ALA A 409 -12.28 18.14 -2.63
CA ALA A 409 -12.80 17.11 -3.52
C ALA A 409 -13.38 15.92 -2.74
N LEU A 410 -12.68 15.47 -1.69
CA LEU A 410 -13.14 14.40 -0.81
C LEU A 410 -14.45 14.75 -0.09
N PHE A 411 -14.52 15.94 0.52
CA PHE A 411 -15.75 16.41 1.18
C PHE A 411 -16.90 16.53 0.18
N THR A 412 -16.66 17.10 -0.99
CA THR A 412 -17.68 17.27 -2.03
C THR A 412 -18.20 15.93 -2.54
N ALA A 413 -17.31 14.97 -2.79
CA ALA A 413 -17.69 13.61 -3.16
C ALA A 413 -18.57 12.97 -2.08
N LYS A 414 -18.15 12.99 -0.81
CA LYS A 414 -18.92 12.46 0.32
C LYS A 414 -20.31 13.11 0.44
N ALA A 415 -20.41 14.43 0.25
CA ALA A 415 -21.67 15.16 0.27
C ALA A 415 -22.62 14.74 -0.86
N ILE A 416 -22.12 14.61 -2.10
CA ILE A 416 -22.89 14.12 -3.24
C ILE A 416 -23.35 12.67 -3.02
N LEU A 417 -22.46 11.80 -2.53
CA LEU A 417 -22.81 10.41 -2.21
C LEU A 417 -23.93 10.32 -1.18
N PHE A 418 -23.83 11.10 -0.11
CA PHE A 418 -24.85 11.17 0.93
C PHE A 418 -26.21 11.57 0.34
N GLN A 419 -26.23 12.57 -0.55
CA GLN A 419 -27.45 12.99 -1.23
C GLN A 419 -28.04 11.89 -2.13
N VAL A 420 -27.20 11.17 -2.88
CA VAL A 420 -27.64 10.01 -3.69
C VAL A 420 -28.26 8.93 -2.80
N VAL A 421 -27.66 8.63 -1.64
CA VAL A 421 -28.18 7.66 -0.67
C VAL A 421 -29.52 8.14 -0.09
N CYS A 422 -29.65 9.43 0.27
CA CYS A 422 -30.91 10.01 0.73
C CYS A 422 -32.00 9.90 -0.34
N VAL A 423 -31.68 10.26 -1.59
CA VAL A 423 -32.61 10.19 -2.73
C VAL A 423 -33.03 8.74 -3.00
N LEU A 424 -32.13 7.78 -2.88
CA LEU A 424 -32.43 6.34 -2.97
C LEU A 424 -33.33 5.88 -1.81
N GLY A 425 -33.02 6.29 -0.58
CA GLY A 425 -33.80 5.98 0.62
C GLY A 425 -35.23 6.51 0.53
N LEU A 426 -35.41 7.74 0.06
CA LEU A 426 -36.74 8.34 -0.17
C LEU A 426 -37.53 7.58 -1.24
N LYS A 427 -36.88 7.14 -2.32
CA LYS A 427 -37.52 6.28 -3.33
C LYS A 427 -37.95 4.94 -2.73
N LEU A 428 -37.11 4.31 -1.90
CA LEU A 428 -37.45 3.06 -1.21
C LEU A 428 -38.61 3.25 -0.23
N ALA A 429 -38.72 4.42 0.39
CA ALA A 429 -39.86 4.81 1.23
C ALA A 429 -41.16 5.10 0.43
N GLY A 430 -41.16 4.89 -0.89
CA GLY A 430 -42.34 5.06 -1.74
C GLY A 430 -42.62 6.50 -2.17
N VAL A 431 -41.68 7.43 -1.96
CA VAL A 431 -41.82 8.82 -2.43
C VAL A 431 -41.70 8.84 -3.96
N PRO A 432 -42.72 9.31 -4.70
CA PRO A 432 -42.70 9.32 -6.15
C PRO A 432 -41.55 10.21 -6.65
N PRO A 433 -40.84 9.80 -7.72
CA PRO A 433 -39.80 10.64 -8.30
C PRO A 433 -40.40 11.96 -8.84
N PRO A 434 -39.60 13.02 -8.96
CA PRO A 434 -40.05 14.27 -9.57
C PRO A 434 -40.61 14.03 -10.97
N ARG A 435 -41.51 14.91 -11.40
CA ARG A 435 -42.13 14.87 -12.74
C ARG A 435 -41.06 14.58 -13.83
N PRO A 436 -41.37 13.72 -14.81
CA PRO A 436 -40.38 13.16 -15.76
C PRO A 436 -39.54 14.21 -16.53
N GLY A 437 -40.05 15.43 -16.71
CA GLY A 437 -39.29 16.53 -17.30
C GLY A 437 -38.15 17.06 -16.42
N LEU A 438 -38.35 17.12 -15.10
CA LEU A 438 -37.31 17.57 -14.17
C LEU A 438 -36.23 16.52 -14.01
N SER A 439 -36.59 15.24 -13.90
CA SER A 439 -35.64 14.12 -13.81
C SER A 439 -34.81 13.96 -15.09
N LEU A 440 -35.39 14.21 -16.27
CA LEU A 440 -34.66 14.26 -17.54
C LEU A 440 -33.68 15.44 -17.61
N VAL A 441 -34.09 16.64 -17.17
CA VAL A 441 -33.22 17.84 -17.13
C VAL A 441 -32.06 17.64 -16.15
N LEU A 442 -32.30 17.04 -14.98
CA LEU A 442 -31.25 16.75 -14.00
C LEU A 442 -30.30 15.65 -14.46
N ALA A 443 -30.80 14.63 -15.19
CA ALA A 443 -29.97 13.60 -15.81
C ALA A 443 -29.12 14.17 -16.97
N LEU A 444 -29.70 15.02 -17.83
CA LEU A 444 -28.97 15.72 -18.89
C LEU A 444 -27.92 16.68 -18.32
N ALA A 445 -28.24 17.42 -17.26
CA ALA A 445 -27.29 18.31 -16.61
C ALA A 445 -26.13 17.54 -15.94
N ALA A 446 -26.40 16.36 -15.37
CA ALA A 446 -25.37 15.47 -14.85
C ALA A 446 -24.49 14.86 -15.95
N VAL A 447 -25.08 14.46 -17.10
CA VAL A 447 -24.35 13.94 -18.27
C VAL A 447 -23.52 15.03 -18.95
N VAL A 448 -24.05 16.25 -19.07
CA VAL A 448 -23.33 17.42 -19.60
C VAL A 448 -22.23 17.84 -18.64
N GLY A 449 -22.48 17.83 -17.32
CA GLY A 449 -21.44 18.05 -16.29
C GLY A 449 -20.34 16.99 -16.34
N PHE A 450 -20.71 15.72 -16.55
CA PHE A 450 -19.76 14.61 -16.71
C PHE A 450 -18.92 14.76 -17.99
N GLY A 451 -19.57 15.06 -19.14
CA GLY A 451 -18.89 15.29 -20.41
C GLY A 451 -17.92 16.47 -20.35
N MET A 452 -18.31 17.57 -19.70
CA MET A 452 -17.46 18.73 -19.45
C MET A 452 -16.29 18.38 -18.52
N ALA A 453 -16.51 17.62 -17.43
CA ALA A 453 -15.43 17.19 -16.54
C ALA A 453 -14.40 16.29 -17.25
N THR A 454 -14.84 15.36 -18.11
CA THR A 454 -13.94 14.52 -18.93
C THR A 454 -13.19 15.28 -20.01
N LEU A 455 -13.81 16.31 -20.62
CA LEU A 455 -13.13 17.20 -21.58
C LEU A 455 -12.13 18.14 -20.88
N CYS A 456 -12.37 18.48 -19.61
CA CYS A 456 -11.53 19.39 -18.84
C CYS A 456 -10.42 18.69 -18.01
N SER A 457 -10.42 17.37 -17.93
CA SER A 457 -9.27 16.58 -17.48
C SER A 457 -8.10 16.59 -18.49
N LEU A 458 -8.27 17.20 -19.66
CA LEU A 458 -7.15 17.59 -20.52
C LEU A 458 -6.55 18.92 -19.99
N PRO A 459 -5.25 18.97 -19.65
CA PRO A 459 -4.59 20.23 -19.27
C PRO A 459 -4.78 21.30 -20.36
N PRO A 460 -4.99 22.61 -20.05
CA PRO A 460 -4.63 23.32 -18.82
C PRO A 460 -5.73 24.23 -18.22
N TRP A 461 -6.96 23.76 -17.97
CA TRP A 461 -8.04 24.62 -17.43
C TRP A 461 -8.47 24.23 -15.99
N PRO A 462 -8.19 25.06 -14.96
CA PRO A 462 -8.50 24.74 -13.56
C PRO A 462 -9.92 25.15 -13.10
N LEU A 463 -10.66 25.93 -13.89
CA LEU A 463 -12.02 26.37 -13.56
C LEU A 463 -13.19 25.35 -13.73
N PRO A 464 -13.14 24.25 -14.52
CA PRO A 464 -14.37 23.48 -14.82
C PRO A 464 -14.82 22.46 -13.75
N LEU A 465 -13.90 21.83 -13.01
CA LEU A 465 -14.25 20.72 -12.10
C LEU A 465 -15.05 21.20 -10.89
N TRP A 466 -14.64 22.31 -10.27
CA TRP A 466 -15.35 22.92 -9.15
C TRP A 466 -16.75 23.38 -9.55
N LEU A 467 -16.90 23.99 -10.73
CA LEU A 467 -18.20 24.37 -11.30
C LEU A 467 -19.12 23.15 -11.51
N CYS A 468 -18.58 22.03 -12.01
CA CYS A 468 -19.33 20.77 -12.13
C CYS A 468 -19.76 20.21 -10.77
N CYS A 469 -18.88 20.27 -9.76
CA CYS A 469 -19.19 19.84 -8.41
C CYS A 469 -20.29 20.70 -7.76
N VAL A 470 -20.20 22.02 -7.89
CA VAL A 470 -21.23 22.96 -7.40
C VAL A 470 -22.57 22.72 -8.11
N LEU A 471 -22.55 22.52 -9.42
CA LEU A 471 -23.76 22.25 -10.21
C LEU A 471 -24.41 20.92 -9.81
N LEU A 472 -23.63 19.84 -9.66
CA LEU A 472 -24.13 18.54 -9.20
C LEU A 472 -24.66 18.59 -7.77
N LEU A 473 -23.97 19.27 -6.85
CA LEU A 473 -24.42 19.46 -5.47
C LEU A 473 -25.73 20.26 -5.44
N SER A 474 -25.84 21.31 -6.25
CA SER A 474 -27.05 22.14 -6.37
C SER A 474 -28.23 21.34 -6.94
N ILE A 475 -27.99 20.55 -7.99
CA ILE A 475 -28.98 19.67 -8.62
C ILE A 475 -29.51 18.63 -7.62
N ASN A 476 -28.62 17.96 -6.90
CA ASN A 476 -29.00 16.98 -5.89
C ASN A 476 -29.73 17.63 -4.71
N THR A 477 -29.32 18.83 -4.30
CA THR A 477 -30.01 19.60 -3.23
C THR A 477 -31.42 20.00 -3.66
N LEU A 478 -31.61 20.47 -4.89
CA LEU A 478 -32.93 20.79 -5.44
C LEU A 478 -33.81 19.54 -5.58
N LEU A 479 -33.23 18.41 -5.99
CA LEU A 479 -33.91 17.12 -6.08
C LEU A 479 -34.40 16.66 -4.71
N LEU A 480 -33.51 16.70 -3.70
CA LEU A 480 -33.82 16.36 -2.32
C LEU A 480 -34.89 17.30 -1.74
N TYR A 481 -34.75 18.60 -1.93
CA TYR A 481 -35.75 19.60 -1.52
C TYR A 481 -37.12 19.36 -2.16
N HIS A 482 -37.16 19.01 -3.45
CA HIS A 482 -38.41 18.71 -4.14
C HIS A 482 -39.07 17.43 -3.57
N GLN A 483 -38.29 16.39 -3.29
CA GLN A 483 -38.79 15.15 -2.68
C GLN A 483 -39.26 15.36 -1.23
N LEU A 484 -38.55 16.19 -0.44
CA LEU A 484 -38.95 16.58 0.91
C LEU A 484 -40.17 17.51 0.94
N SER A 485 -40.33 18.40 -0.05
CA SER A 485 -41.53 19.25 -0.14
C SER A 485 -42.77 18.50 -0.66
N THR A 486 -42.59 17.43 -1.44
CA THR A 486 -43.69 16.49 -1.75
C THR A 486 -44.10 15.71 -0.51
N LEU A 487 -43.16 15.37 0.39
CA LEU A 487 -43.48 14.82 1.71
C LEU A 487 -44.26 15.80 2.60
N SER A 488 -43.96 17.10 2.56
CA SER A 488 -44.64 18.10 3.39
C SER A 488 -46.01 18.56 2.84
N SER A 489 -46.23 18.44 1.53
CA SER A 489 -47.46 18.90 0.84
C SER A 489 -48.49 17.80 0.63
N ALA A 490 -48.05 16.54 0.56
CA ALA A 490 -48.97 15.42 0.70
C ALA A 490 -49.33 15.29 2.19
N SER A 491 -50.59 14.97 2.52
CA SER A 491 -51.10 14.73 3.88
C SER A 491 -50.51 13.44 4.49
N VAL A 492 -49.19 13.45 4.64
CA VAL A 492 -48.29 12.32 4.88
C VAL A 492 -47.96 12.19 6.37
N PHE A 493 -48.80 12.74 7.25
CA PHE A 493 -49.04 12.06 8.53
C PHE A 493 -49.78 10.73 8.35
N LYS A 494 -50.22 10.43 7.12
CA LYS A 494 -50.44 9.07 6.61
C LYS A 494 -49.35 8.63 5.62
N MET A 495 -48.08 8.91 5.88
CA MET A 495 -47.02 8.00 5.42
C MET A 495 -47.20 6.71 6.20
N GLN A 496 -48.19 5.92 5.76
CA GLN A 496 -47.87 4.52 5.58
C GLN A 496 -46.86 4.50 4.42
N VAL A 497 -45.59 4.88 4.72
CA VAL A 497 -44.55 3.96 4.27
C VAL A 497 -45.08 2.66 4.86
N ALA A 498 -45.44 1.71 4.01
CA ALA A 498 -45.61 0.36 4.49
C ALA A 498 -44.21 -0.11 4.92
N VAL A 499 -43.67 0.50 5.99
CA VAL A 499 -42.76 -0.13 6.91
C VAL A 499 -43.66 -1.20 7.48
N SER A 500 -43.81 -2.30 6.75
CA SER A 500 -44.53 -3.44 7.31
C SER A 500 -43.88 -3.82 8.63
N GLU A 501 -42.56 -3.53 8.73
CA GLU A 501 -41.69 -3.95 9.80
C GLU A 501 -40.48 -2.99 9.96
N TRP A 502 -40.15 -2.63 11.20
CA TRP A 502 -39.16 -1.60 11.59
C TRP A 502 -37.73 -1.78 11.05
N TRP A 503 -37.38 -2.97 10.55
CA TRP A 503 -36.07 -3.25 9.97
C TRP A 503 -35.86 -2.65 8.57
N ASP A 504 -36.92 -2.28 7.85
CA ASP A 504 -36.79 -1.58 6.56
C ASP A 504 -36.22 -0.16 6.74
N VAL A 505 -36.19 0.35 7.98
CA VAL A 505 -35.51 1.59 8.39
C VAL A 505 -34.07 1.32 8.88
N LEU A 506 -33.83 0.16 9.50
CA LEU A 506 -32.57 -0.16 10.18
C LEU A 506 -31.39 -0.33 9.20
N LEU A 507 -31.61 -0.97 8.05
CA LEU A 507 -30.57 -1.14 7.01
C LEU A 507 -30.12 0.21 6.42
N PRO A 508 -31.02 1.08 5.91
CA PRO A 508 -30.65 2.42 5.47
C PRO A 508 -30.01 3.26 6.59
N ALA A 509 -30.53 3.18 7.82
CA ALA A 509 -29.94 3.88 8.95
C ALA A 509 -28.51 3.39 9.27
N GLY A 510 -28.28 2.08 9.22
CA GLY A 510 -26.95 1.48 9.38
C GLY A 510 -25.97 1.93 8.29
N VAL A 511 -26.42 2.01 7.03
CA VAL A 511 -25.63 2.57 5.92
C VAL A 511 -25.30 4.05 6.15
N VAL A 512 -26.27 4.84 6.64
CA VAL A 512 -26.02 6.26 6.98
C VAL A 512 -25.02 6.38 8.12
N VAL A 513 -25.17 5.61 9.19
CA VAL A 513 -24.21 5.58 10.31
C VAL A 513 -22.83 5.16 9.83
N HIS A 514 -22.74 4.18 8.92
CA HIS A 514 -21.48 3.76 8.32
C HIS A 514 -20.83 4.88 7.49
N CYS A 515 -21.60 5.57 6.64
CA CYS A 515 -21.10 6.75 5.91
C CYS A 515 -20.61 7.86 6.85
N LEU A 516 -21.31 8.10 7.96
CA LEU A 516 -20.90 9.06 8.98
C LEU A 516 -19.64 8.59 9.75
N ALA A 517 -19.51 7.29 10.01
CA ALA A 517 -18.34 6.70 10.66
C ALA A 517 -17.06 6.93 9.85
N GLN A 518 -17.13 6.96 8.51
CA GLN A 518 -16.00 7.29 7.63
C GLN A 518 -15.47 8.74 7.77
N ALA A 519 -16.15 9.61 8.53
CA ALA A 519 -15.65 10.94 8.88
C ALA A 519 -14.80 10.96 10.16
N SER A 520 -14.72 9.84 10.88
CA SER A 520 -13.97 9.69 12.13
C SER A 520 -12.87 8.65 11.98
N SER A 521 -11.61 9.04 12.25
CA SER A 521 -10.47 8.11 12.20
C SER A 521 -10.64 6.94 13.18
N SER A 522 -11.12 7.21 14.40
CA SER A 522 -11.31 6.17 15.42
C SER A 522 -12.47 5.22 15.11
N LEU A 523 -13.51 5.67 14.40
CA LEU A 523 -14.60 4.78 13.96
C LEU A 523 -14.23 4.00 12.70
N LEU A 524 -13.29 4.51 11.90
CA LEU A 524 -12.74 3.80 10.74
C LEU A 524 -11.94 2.56 11.19
N GLU A 525 -11.14 2.70 12.26
CA GLU A 525 -10.38 1.58 12.85
C GLU A 525 -11.29 0.42 13.31
N GLU A 526 -12.50 0.75 13.76
CA GLU A 526 -13.50 -0.19 14.29
C GLU A 526 -14.70 -0.40 13.35
N GLU A 527 -14.58 -0.02 12.07
CA GLU A 527 -15.69 -0.09 11.10
C GLU A 527 -16.30 -1.49 11.00
N HIS A 528 -15.44 -2.50 11.07
CA HIS A 528 -15.80 -3.91 11.07
C HIS A 528 -16.79 -4.27 12.21
N GLN A 529 -16.69 -3.64 13.39
CA GLN A 529 -17.64 -3.83 14.48
C GLN A 529 -19.02 -3.34 14.08
N LEU A 530 -19.11 -2.15 13.47
CA LEU A 530 -20.38 -1.59 13.02
C LEU A 530 -21.09 -2.55 12.06
N TRP A 531 -20.34 -3.13 11.12
CA TRP A 531 -20.87 -4.13 10.20
C TRP A 531 -21.30 -5.42 10.89
N TYR A 532 -20.49 -5.96 11.79
CA TYR A 532 -20.84 -7.16 12.57
C TYR A 532 -22.15 -6.98 13.33
N TRP A 533 -22.27 -5.89 14.10
CA TRP A 533 -23.47 -5.63 14.88
C TRP A 533 -24.68 -5.37 13.99
N LEU A 534 -24.52 -4.61 12.91
CA LEU A 534 -25.60 -4.33 11.97
C LEU A 534 -26.11 -5.61 11.31
N TRP A 535 -25.23 -6.44 10.74
CA TRP A 535 -25.61 -7.66 10.04
C TRP A 535 -26.19 -8.73 10.95
N VAL A 536 -25.64 -8.91 12.15
CA VAL A 536 -26.22 -9.83 13.15
C VAL A 536 -27.60 -9.37 13.58
N THR A 537 -27.77 -8.06 13.83
CA THR A 537 -29.07 -7.49 14.20
C THR A 537 -30.09 -7.72 13.09
N VAL A 538 -29.76 -7.39 11.84
CA VAL A 538 -30.64 -7.63 10.69
C VAL A 538 -30.96 -9.12 10.52
N GLY A 539 -29.97 -9.99 10.65
CA GLY A 539 -30.13 -11.44 10.51
C GLY A 539 -31.05 -12.05 11.56
N LEU A 540 -30.90 -11.68 12.83
CA LEU A 540 -31.76 -12.16 13.92
C LEU A 540 -33.21 -11.74 13.74
N LEU A 541 -33.44 -10.51 13.28
CA LEU A 541 -34.79 -9.96 13.08
C LEU A 541 -35.53 -10.57 11.89
N ARG A 542 -34.81 -10.99 10.85
CA ARG A 542 -35.40 -11.61 9.65
C ARG A 542 -35.69 -13.09 9.81
N LEU A 543 -35.04 -13.75 10.77
CA LEU A 543 -35.33 -15.14 11.09
C LEU A 543 -36.66 -15.23 11.86
N PRO A 544 -37.52 -16.21 11.53
CA PRO A 544 -38.69 -16.51 12.35
C PRO A 544 -38.28 -16.65 13.81
N GLN A 545 -39.12 -16.24 14.76
CA GLN A 545 -38.85 -16.34 16.21
C GLN A 545 -38.69 -17.81 16.64
N ALA A 546 -37.50 -18.34 16.39
CA ALA A 546 -37.10 -19.71 16.59
C ALA A 546 -35.77 -19.64 17.35
N PRO A 547 -35.79 -19.74 18.68
CA PRO A 547 -34.62 -19.54 19.53
C PRO A 547 -33.40 -20.36 19.10
N ALA A 548 -33.62 -21.57 18.59
CA ALA A 548 -32.58 -22.43 18.04
C ALA A 548 -31.85 -21.81 16.82
N ARG A 549 -32.59 -21.16 15.90
CA ARG A 549 -31.99 -20.51 14.71
C ARG A 549 -31.19 -19.27 15.10
N TRP A 550 -31.69 -18.50 16.07
CA TRP A 550 -30.98 -17.35 16.61
C TRP A 550 -29.70 -17.76 17.31
N LEU A 551 -29.75 -18.81 18.13
CA LEU A 551 -28.57 -19.38 18.76
C LEU A 551 -27.54 -19.83 17.71
N CYS A 552 -27.98 -20.51 16.65
CA CYS A 552 -27.07 -20.89 15.56
C CYS A 552 -26.40 -19.68 14.90
N VAL A 553 -27.14 -18.61 14.58
CA VAL A 553 -26.54 -17.39 14.00
C VAL A 553 -25.53 -16.74 14.95
N LEU A 554 -25.86 -16.65 16.23
CA LEU A 554 -24.96 -16.07 17.24
C LEU A 554 -23.69 -16.90 17.43
N VAL A 555 -23.80 -18.23 17.43
CA VAL A 555 -22.65 -19.15 17.55
C VAL A 555 -21.78 -19.06 16.30
N VAL A 556 -22.37 -19.11 15.10
CA VAL A 556 -21.64 -18.98 13.83
C VAL A 556 -20.96 -17.61 13.75
N HIS A 557 -21.65 -16.53 14.07
CA HIS A 557 -21.06 -15.20 14.09
C HIS A 557 -19.90 -15.09 15.09
N ARG A 558 -20.07 -15.60 16.31
CA ARG A 558 -19.00 -15.63 17.31
C ARG A 558 -17.79 -16.41 16.83
N TRP A 559 -18.00 -17.55 16.19
CA TRP A 559 -16.93 -18.36 15.63
C TRP A 559 -16.23 -17.67 14.46
N LEU A 560 -16.98 -17.10 13.50
CA LEU A 560 -16.43 -16.36 12.36
C LEU A 560 -15.64 -15.12 12.81
N ARG A 561 -16.09 -14.41 13.85
CA ARG A 561 -15.37 -13.28 14.44
C ARG A 561 -14.11 -13.73 15.20
N ALA A 562 -14.15 -14.88 15.84
CA ALA A 562 -12.97 -15.45 16.50
C ALA A 562 -11.96 -16.04 15.49
N LEU A 563 -12.39 -16.26 14.24
CA LEU A 563 -11.55 -16.82 13.19
C LEU A 563 -10.43 -15.86 12.78
N ASN A 564 -10.71 -14.57 12.67
CA ASN A 564 -9.72 -13.54 12.37
C ASN A 564 -9.93 -12.35 13.30
N GLN A 565 -8.89 -11.85 13.96
CA GLN A 565 -8.95 -10.50 14.51
C GLN A 565 -9.14 -9.51 13.37
N THR A 566 -10.11 -8.63 13.54
CA THR A 566 -10.41 -7.56 12.59
C THR A 566 -10.24 -6.22 13.26
N GLY A 567 -9.87 -5.20 12.49
CA GLY A 567 -9.56 -3.86 13.00
C GLY A 567 -8.10 -3.71 13.40
N ASP A 568 -7.55 -2.53 13.12
CA ASP A 568 -6.12 -2.25 13.28
C ASP A 568 -5.68 -2.35 14.75
N ARG A 569 -6.58 -1.99 15.68
CA ARG A 569 -6.33 -2.04 17.12
C ARG A 569 -6.13 -3.45 17.67
N TRP A 570 -6.87 -4.43 17.15
CA TRP A 570 -6.91 -5.79 17.71
C TRP A 570 -6.12 -6.79 16.88
N ALA A 571 -5.66 -6.40 15.69
CA ALA A 571 -4.95 -7.28 14.76
C ALA A 571 -3.74 -8.01 15.39
N HIS A 572 -3.04 -7.38 16.34
CA HIS A 572 -1.87 -7.95 17.00
C HIS A 572 -2.17 -9.05 18.04
N LEU A 573 -3.43 -9.25 18.43
CA LEU A 573 -3.81 -10.27 19.41
C LEU A 573 -3.99 -11.63 18.72
N PRO A 574 -3.68 -12.75 19.41
CA PRO A 574 -3.87 -14.06 18.84
C PRO A 574 -5.35 -14.36 18.56
N ASP A 575 -5.63 -15.07 17.47
CA ASP A 575 -6.95 -15.59 17.12
C ASP A 575 -6.97 -17.10 16.80
N LEU A 576 -8.13 -17.60 16.37
CA LEU A 576 -8.28 -19.00 16.00
C LEU A 576 -7.50 -19.34 14.71
N SER A 577 -7.28 -18.38 13.80
CA SER A 577 -6.45 -18.63 12.62
C SER A 577 -5.00 -18.88 13.01
N ASP A 578 -4.44 -18.12 13.95
CA ASP A 578 -3.08 -18.33 14.48
C ASP A 578 -2.95 -19.72 15.12
N TRP A 579 -3.99 -20.16 15.84
CA TRP A 579 -4.03 -21.51 16.39
C TRP A 579 -4.13 -22.59 15.30
N LEU A 580 -4.95 -22.37 14.26
CA LEU A 580 -5.15 -23.32 13.16
C LEU A 580 -3.92 -23.47 12.27
N THR A 581 -3.09 -22.44 12.12
CA THR A 581 -1.89 -22.45 11.27
C THR A 581 -0.68 -23.09 11.93
N LEU A 582 -0.72 -23.38 13.23
CA LEU A 582 0.35 -24.12 13.90
C LEU A 582 0.52 -25.52 13.28
N PRO A 583 1.76 -26.00 13.07
CA PRO A 583 2.02 -27.31 12.47
C PRO A 583 1.34 -28.48 13.19
N SER A 584 1.18 -28.37 14.53
CA SER A 584 0.50 -29.34 15.38
C SER A 584 -1.01 -29.45 15.11
N HIS A 585 -1.60 -28.43 14.49
CA HIS A 585 -3.03 -28.35 14.16
C HIS A 585 -3.32 -28.46 12.66
N ALA A 586 -2.32 -28.76 11.84
CA ALA A 586 -2.48 -29.00 10.40
C ALA A 586 -3.59 -30.03 10.04
N PRO A 587 -3.81 -31.13 10.78
CA PRO A 587 -4.93 -32.04 10.51
C PRO A 587 -6.31 -31.36 10.68
N VAL A 588 -6.45 -30.50 11.68
CA VAL A 588 -7.69 -29.76 11.96
C VAL A 588 -7.97 -28.74 10.86
N LEU A 589 -6.95 -27.97 10.47
CA LEU A 589 -7.04 -27.00 9.38
C LEU A 589 -7.39 -27.69 8.05
N SER A 590 -6.77 -28.83 7.76
CA SER A 590 -7.02 -29.62 6.55
C SER A 590 -8.45 -30.15 6.49
N ALA A 591 -8.97 -30.66 7.61
CA ALA A 591 -10.35 -31.11 7.74
C ALA A 591 -11.34 -29.95 7.58
N LEU A 592 -11.06 -28.80 8.20
CA LEU A 592 -11.88 -27.60 8.08
C LEU A 592 -11.93 -27.10 6.63
N CYS A 593 -10.79 -27.04 5.95
CA CYS A 593 -10.69 -26.60 4.55
C CYS A 593 -11.47 -27.56 3.62
N ALA A 594 -11.27 -28.88 3.78
CA ALA A 594 -12.00 -29.89 3.01
C ALA A 594 -13.52 -29.80 3.24
N ALA A 595 -13.97 -29.70 4.50
CA ALA A 595 -15.38 -29.54 4.83
C ALA A 595 -15.98 -28.26 4.24
N SER A 596 -15.20 -27.16 4.25
CA SER A 596 -15.61 -25.88 3.67
C SER A 596 -15.78 -25.98 2.16
N LEU A 597 -14.86 -26.64 1.46
CA LEU A 597 -14.94 -26.86 0.01
C LEU A 597 -16.09 -27.79 -0.36
N LEU A 598 -16.36 -28.84 0.42
CA LEU A 598 -17.53 -29.70 0.22
C LEU A 598 -18.85 -28.92 0.40
N CYS A 599 -18.93 -28.09 1.44
CA CYS A 599 -20.07 -27.20 1.66
C CYS A 599 -20.23 -26.19 0.51
N LEU A 600 -19.12 -25.66 0.01
CA LEU A 600 -19.09 -24.76 -1.13
C LEU A 600 -19.61 -25.44 -2.41
N CYS A 601 -19.15 -26.65 -2.72
CA CYS A 601 -19.66 -27.43 -3.84
C CYS A 601 -21.17 -27.67 -3.73
N TRP A 602 -21.67 -27.96 -2.52
CA TRP A 602 -23.10 -28.11 -2.28
C TRP A 602 -23.87 -26.80 -2.56
N CYS A 603 -23.35 -25.66 -2.11
CA CYS A 603 -23.94 -24.35 -2.40
C CYS A 603 -23.97 -24.06 -3.91
N CYS A 604 -22.85 -24.25 -4.61
CA CYS A 604 -22.76 -24.07 -6.07
C CYS A 604 -23.71 -25.00 -6.82
N ALA A 605 -23.92 -26.23 -6.34
CA ALA A 605 -24.90 -27.16 -6.91
C ALA A 605 -26.34 -26.67 -6.76
N GLN A 606 -26.70 -26.03 -5.64
CA GLN A 606 -28.03 -25.39 -5.49
C GLN A 606 -28.21 -24.24 -6.47
N VAL A 607 -27.20 -23.35 -6.58
CA VAL A 607 -27.22 -22.20 -7.51
C VAL A 607 -27.33 -22.66 -8.97
N SER A 608 -26.61 -23.73 -9.33
CA SER A 608 -26.61 -24.30 -10.68
C SER A 608 -27.84 -25.17 -10.99
N SER A 609 -28.89 -25.11 -10.16
CA SER A 609 -30.10 -25.94 -10.28
C SER A 609 -29.82 -27.45 -10.38
N ARG A 610 -28.73 -27.91 -9.74
CA ARG A 610 -28.26 -29.30 -9.71
C ARG A 610 -28.02 -29.93 -11.08
N ARG A 611 -27.67 -29.12 -12.09
CA ARG A 611 -27.24 -29.64 -13.40
C ARG A 611 -25.92 -30.40 -13.23
N TRP A 612 -25.84 -31.60 -13.79
CA TRP A 612 -24.71 -32.52 -13.57
C TRP A 612 -23.37 -31.94 -14.03
N LEU A 613 -23.33 -31.31 -15.22
CA LEU A 613 -22.08 -30.79 -15.80
C LEU A 613 -21.48 -29.61 -15.01
N PRO A 614 -22.22 -28.52 -14.70
CA PRO A 614 -21.71 -27.47 -13.80
C PRO A 614 -21.32 -27.97 -12.42
N THR A 615 -22.08 -28.94 -11.86
CA THR A 615 -21.76 -29.51 -10.54
C THR A 615 -20.45 -30.29 -10.56
N LEU A 616 -20.21 -31.07 -11.62
CA LEU A 616 -18.95 -31.79 -11.83
C LEU A 616 -17.77 -30.81 -11.95
N LEU A 617 -17.95 -29.74 -12.73
CA LEU A 617 -16.93 -28.70 -12.88
C LEU A 617 -16.64 -27.98 -11.56
N CYS A 618 -17.66 -27.65 -10.76
CA CYS A 618 -17.47 -27.07 -9.44
C CYS A 618 -16.69 -27.99 -8.49
N ALA A 619 -16.98 -29.29 -8.52
CA ALA A 619 -16.25 -30.28 -7.72
C ALA A 619 -14.79 -30.43 -8.17
N ALA A 620 -14.54 -30.45 -9.48
CA ALA A 620 -13.19 -30.46 -10.05
C ALA A 620 -12.40 -29.20 -9.66
N THR A 621 -13.04 -28.01 -9.75
CA THR A 621 -12.43 -26.75 -9.33
C THR A 621 -12.09 -26.76 -7.84
N ALA A 622 -13.02 -27.19 -6.97
CA ALA A 622 -12.77 -27.27 -5.54
C ALA A 622 -11.65 -28.26 -5.18
N LEU A 623 -11.54 -29.39 -5.90
CA LEU A 623 -10.42 -30.31 -5.75
C LEU A 623 -9.09 -29.65 -6.14
N CYS A 624 -9.05 -28.91 -7.26
CA CYS A 624 -7.86 -28.16 -7.66
C CYS A 624 -7.49 -27.10 -6.60
N VAL A 625 -8.47 -26.43 -6.00
CA VAL A 625 -8.25 -25.48 -4.90
C VAL A 625 -7.60 -26.17 -3.69
N TYR A 626 -8.09 -27.36 -3.29
CA TYR A 626 -7.47 -28.11 -2.19
C TYR A 626 -6.05 -28.54 -2.52
N GLN A 627 -5.82 -29.08 -3.72
CA GLN A 627 -4.50 -29.52 -4.17
C GLN A 627 -3.51 -28.35 -4.26
N HIS A 628 -3.95 -27.19 -4.74
CA HIS A 628 -3.16 -25.96 -4.72
C HIS A 628 -2.77 -25.60 -3.28
N LYS A 629 -3.73 -25.54 -2.36
CA LYS A 629 -3.48 -25.22 -0.94
C LYS A 629 -2.53 -26.22 -0.28
N ALA A 630 -2.59 -27.49 -0.67
CA ALA A 630 -1.68 -28.52 -0.19
C ALA A 630 -0.26 -28.38 -0.78
N ALA A 631 -0.16 -28.06 -2.06
CA ALA A 631 1.11 -27.84 -2.75
C ALA A 631 1.88 -26.64 -2.18
N VAL A 632 1.16 -25.63 -1.68
CA VAL A 632 1.74 -24.47 -0.97
C VAL A 632 1.88 -24.69 0.54
N HIS A 633 1.83 -25.94 0.98
CA HIS A 633 2.00 -26.37 2.38
C HIS A 633 1.03 -25.77 3.41
N GLN A 634 -0.12 -25.24 2.99
CA GLN A 634 -1.13 -24.73 3.93
C GLN A 634 -2.03 -25.83 4.52
N VAL A 635 -2.18 -26.95 3.82
CA VAL A 635 -2.95 -28.12 4.27
C VAL A 635 -2.22 -29.41 3.93
N ILE A 636 -2.62 -30.50 4.55
CA ILE A 636 -2.02 -31.82 4.34
C ILE A 636 -2.40 -32.31 2.93
N PRO A 637 -1.42 -32.74 2.11
CA PRO A 637 -1.70 -33.24 0.77
C PRO A 637 -2.43 -34.59 0.78
N LEU A 638 -3.41 -34.75 -0.13
CA LEU A 638 -4.14 -36.01 -0.33
C LEU A 638 -3.25 -37.11 -0.94
N THR A 639 -2.22 -36.70 -1.69
CA THR A 639 -1.27 -37.57 -2.38
C THR A 639 0.11 -36.94 -2.26
N SER A 640 1.19 -37.71 -2.16
CA SER A 640 2.55 -37.17 -2.20
C SER A 640 2.80 -36.47 -3.54
N THR A 641 2.83 -35.14 -3.57
CA THR A 641 3.15 -34.35 -4.75
C THR A 641 4.34 -33.44 -4.47
N SER A 642 5.18 -33.23 -5.48
CA SER A 642 6.26 -32.23 -5.48
C SER A 642 5.85 -30.96 -6.24
N SER A 643 4.54 -30.69 -6.32
CA SER A 643 4.00 -29.60 -7.11
C SER A 643 4.24 -28.26 -6.43
N THR A 644 4.51 -27.22 -7.22
CA THR A 644 4.63 -25.83 -6.75
C THR A 644 3.26 -25.13 -6.64
N GLY A 645 2.16 -25.82 -6.96
CA GLY A 645 0.79 -25.31 -6.89
C GLY A 645 0.36 -24.49 -8.11
N VAL A 646 1.27 -24.14 -9.02
CA VAL A 646 1.00 -23.30 -10.19
C VAL A 646 0.06 -23.99 -11.17
N ASN A 647 0.32 -25.27 -11.45
CA ASN A 647 -0.49 -26.04 -12.41
C ASN A 647 -1.93 -26.24 -11.93
N GLU A 648 -2.10 -26.47 -10.63
CA GLU A 648 -3.40 -26.60 -9.97
C GLU A 648 -4.19 -25.29 -10.02
N ALA A 649 -3.52 -24.15 -9.77
CA ALA A 649 -4.13 -22.83 -9.90
C ALA A 649 -4.50 -22.51 -11.36
N CYS A 650 -3.62 -22.78 -12.33
CA CYS A 650 -3.92 -22.62 -13.75
C CYS A 650 -5.12 -23.49 -14.18
N THR A 651 -5.17 -24.74 -13.71
CA THR A 651 -6.29 -25.65 -13.98
C THR A 651 -7.59 -25.12 -13.37
N CYS A 652 -7.54 -24.59 -12.15
CA CYS A 652 -8.67 -23.92 -11.51
C CYS A 652 -9.20 -22.76 -12.37
N TRP A 653 -8.34 -21.87 -12.87
CA TRP A 653 -8.73 -20.77 -13.75
C TRP A 653 -9.30 -21.24 -15.09
N LEU A 654 -8.74 -22.28 -15.69
CA LEU A 654 -9.29 -22.88 -16.92
C LEU A 654 -10.70 -23.45 -16.70
N LEU A 655 -10.93 -24.15 -15.58
CA LEU A 655 -12.25 -24.69 -15.24
C LEU A 655 -13.28 -23.58 -14.95
N LEU A 656 -12.86 -22.49 -14.30
CA LEU A 656 -13.68 -21.29 -14.11
C LEU A 656 -14.03 -20.62 -15.44
N GLY A 657 -13.06 -20.48 -16.34
CA GLY A 657 -13.29 -19.97 -17.70
C GLY A 657 -14.30 -20.83 -18.47
N LEU A 658 -14.19 -22.16 -18.34
CA LEU A 658 -15.14 -23.09 -18.96
C LEU A 658 -16.56 -22.97 -18.36
N LEU A 659 -16.67 -22.80 -17.04
CA LEU A 659 -17.96 -22.52 -16.37
C LEU A 659 -18.60 -21.23 -16.91
N LEU A 660 -17.83 -20.16 -17.07
CA LEU A 660 -18.29 -18.88 -17.64
C LEU A 660 -18.71 -19.00 -19.11
N LEU A 661 -18.01 -19.82 -19.90
CA LEU A 661 -18.38 -20.04 -21.30
C LEU A 661 -19.69 -20.84 -21.42
N LEU A 662 -19.90 -21.81 -20.53
CA LEU A 662 -21.08 -22.67 -20.50
C LEU A 662 -22.31 -21.99 -19.87
N GLY A 663 -22.12 -21.03 -18.98
CA GLY A 663 -23.20 -20.35 -18.26
C GLY A 663 -23.30 -18.86 -18.59
N ARG A 664 -24.49 -18.40 -19.00
CA ARG A 664 -24.77 -17.00 -19.37
C ARG A 664 -25.69 -16.28 -18.38
N SER A 665 -25.70 -16.72 -17.13
CA SER A 665 -26.56 -16.17 -16.07
C SER A 665 -25.74 -15.53 -14.96
N LEU A 666 -26.37 -14.62 -14.20
CA LEU A 666 -25.81 -14.06 -12.97
C LEU A 666 -25.41 -15.16 -11.96
N ASP A 667 -26.17 -16.25 -11.91
CA ASP A 667 -25.86 -17.43 -11.09
C ASP A 667 -24.51 -18.05 -11.44
N THR A 668 -24.13 -18.04 -12.73
CA THR A 668 -22.84 -18.56 -13.18
C THR A 668 -21.70 -17.65 -12.71
N LEU A 669 -21.88 -16.33 -12.79
CA LEU A 669 -20.92 -15.37 -12.27
C LEU A 669 -20.74 -15.51 -10.76
N LEU A 670 -21.83 -15.72 -10.01
CA LEU A 670 -21.79 -15.96 -8.57
C LEU A 670 -21.01 -17.23 -8.24
N VAL A 671 -21.29 -18.36 -8.93
CA VAL A 671 -20.54 -19.61 -8.72
C VAL A 671 -19.05 -19.43 -9.00
N CYS A 672 -18.70 -18.75 -10.09
CA CYS A 672 -17.31 -18.48 -10.43
C CYS A 672 -16.62 -17.57 -9.41
N TRP A 673 -17.32 -16.56 -8.91
CA TRP A 673 -16.82 -15.69 -7.84
C TRP A 673 -16.58 -16.48 -6.55
N MET A 674 -17.52 -17.34 -6.14
CA MET A 674 -17.39 -18.13 -4.91
C MET A 674 -16.20 -19.10 -4.99
N LEU A 675 -16.05 -19.83 -6.10
CA LEU A 675 -14.94 -20.75 -6.32
C LEU A 675 -13.60 -20.01 -6.48
N GLY A 676 -13.56 -18.93 -7.26
CA GLY A 676 -12.37 -18.10 -7.44
C GLY A 676 -11.90 -17.47 -6.12
N SER A 677 -12.83 -17.00 -5.29
CA SER A 677 -12.51 -16.47 -3.96
C SER A 677 -11.89 -17.53 -3.05
N SER A 678 -12.39 -18.78 -3.11
CA SER A 678 -11.83 -19.88 -2.30
C SER A 678 -10.37 -20.23 -2.67
N LEU A 679 -9.97 -20.02 -3.93
CA LEU A 679 -8.58 -20.17 -4.36
C LEU A 679 -7.69 -19.12 -3.68
N LEU A 680 -8.13 -17.86 -3.68
CA LEU A 680 -7.36 -16.71 -3.21
C LEU A 680 -7.30 -16.57 -1.68
N LEU A 681 -8.29 -17.08 -0.94
CA LEU A 681 -8.31 -17.00 0.52
C LEU A 681 -7.33 -17.97 1.17
N ARG A 682 -6.79 -17.62 2.35
CA ARG A 682 -6.05 -18.59 3.19
C ARG A 682 -6.93 -19.79 3.56
N SER A 683 -6.31 -20.94 3.80
CA SER A 683 -7.02 -22.20 4.05
C SER A 683 -8.06 -22.12 5.17
N HIS A 684 -7.76 -21.44 6.28
CA HIS A 684 -8.72 -21.23 7.38
C HIS A 684 -9.91 -20.34 7.00
N ASN A 685 -9.74 -19.43 6.03
CA ASN A 685 -10.78 -18.51 5.56
C ASN A 685 -11.67 -19.08 4.45
N THR A 686 -11.41 -20.29 3.98
CA THR A 686 -12.24 -20.94 2.95
C THR A 686 -13.70 -21.13 3.41
N VAL A 687 -13.92 -21.26 4.72
CA VAL A 687 -15.24 -21.38 5.35
C VAL A 687 -16.12 -20.12 5.21
N LEU A 688 -15.50 -18.94 5.02
CA LEU A 688 -16.22 -17.67 4.96
C LEU A 688 -17.16 -17.61 3.75
N VAL A 689 -16.72 -18.14 2.61
CA VAL A 689 -17.47 -18.09 1.34
C VAL A 689 -18.83 -18.81 1.43
N PRO A 690 -18.89 -20.13 1.78
CA PRO A 690 -20.17 -20.79 1.93
C PRO A 690 -20.99 -20.22 3.10
N ALA A 691 -20.36 -19.76 4.19
CA ALA A 691 -21.07 -19.14 5.30
C ALA A 691 -21.82 -17.86 4.87
N LEU A 692 -21.16 -16.99 4.10
CA LEU A 692 -21.76 -15.77 3.54
C LEU A 692 -22.95 -16.08 2.64
N TYR A 693 -22.81 -17.06 1.74
CA TYR A 693 -23.91 -17.48 0.85
C TYR A 693 -25.11 -18.05 1.63
N LEU A 694 -24.88 -18.93 2.61
CA LEU A 694 -25.96 -19.52 3.40
C LEU A 694 -26.66 -18.50 4.28
N PHE A 695 -25.90 -17.54 4.83
CA PHE A 695 -26.45 -16.43 5.59
C PHE A 695 -27.32 -15.54 4.69
N SER A 696 -26.87 -15.19 3.49
CA SER A 696 -27.64 -14.36 2.56
C SER A 696 -28.94 -15.04 2.11
N GLN A 697 -28.91 -16.34 1.81
CA GLN A 697 -30.11 -17.13 1.49
C GLN A 697 -31.11 -17.17 2.66
N SER A 698 -30.62 -17.21 3.90
CA SER A 698 -31.47 -17.24 5.10
C SER A 698 -32.19 -15.91 5.33
N ILE A 699 -31.59 -14.79 4.93
CA ILE A 699 -32.22 -13.46 5.00
C ILE A 699 -33.26 -13.30 3.88
N VAL A 700 -32.96 -13.75 2.66
CA VAL A 700 -33.83 -13.58 1.48
C VAL A 700 -35.08 -14.48 1.51
N ARG A 701 -35.00 -15.69 2.07
CA ARG A 701 -36.12 -16.66 2.09
C ARG A 701 -37.14 -16.48 3.22
N SER A 702 -37.13 -15.33 3.91
CA SER A 702 -38.14 -15.00 4.93
C SER A 702 -39.53 -14.78 4.26
N PRO A 703 -40.63 -15.34 4.82
CA PRO A 703 -41.91 -15.49 4.11
C PRO A 703 -42.71 -14.18 4.09
N SER A 704 -42.28 -13.21 3.30
CA SER A 704 -43.03 -11.99 3.00
C SER A 704 -43.20 -11.88 1.47
N PRO A 705 -44.42 -11.90 0.91
CA PRO A 705 -44.65 -11.99 -0.53
C PRO A 705 -44.36 -10.71 -1.32
N THR A 706 -43.87 -9.63 -0.70
CA THR A 706 -43.93 -8.28 -1.28
C THR A 706 -42.60 -7.54 -1.46
N HIS A 707 -41.44 -8.14 -1.19
CA HIS A 707 -40.18 -7.39 -1.21
C HIS A 707 -39.10 -8.00 -2.12
N THR A 708 -39.13 -7.60 -3.40
CA THR A 708 -38.06 -7.79 -4.40
C THR A 708 -36.82 -6.91 -4.15
N THR A 709 -36.83 -6.05 -3.14
CA THR A 709 -35.81 -5.03 -2.89
C THR A 709 -34.46 -5.60 -2.43
N LEU A 710 -34.41 -6.73 -1.73
CA LEU A 710 -33.15 -7.27 -1.20
C LEU A 710 -32.32 -8.04 -2.25
N HIS A 711 -32.98 -8.57 -3.28
CA HIS A 711 -32.34 -9.30 -4.39
C HIS A 711 -31.44 -8.40 -5.27
N HIS A 712 -31.54 -7.08 -5.11
CA HIS A 712 -30.74 -6.08 -5.81
C HIS A 712 -29.61 -5.47 -4.96
N TRP A 713 -29.58 -5.76 -3.65
CA TRP A 713 -28.56 -5.27 -2.72
C TRP A 713 -27.42 -6.28 -2.46
N LEU A 714 -27.71 -7.57 -2.62
CA LEU A 714 -26.75 -8.68 -2.69
C LEU A 714 -26.31 -8.89 -4.13
#